data_AF-A0A8H5G717-F1
#
_entry.id   AF-A0A8H5G717-F1
#
_cell.length_a   1.000
_cell.length_b   1.000
_cell.length_c   1.000
_cell.angle_alpha   90.00
_cell.angle_beta   90.00
_cell.angle_gamma   90.00
#
_symmetry.space_group_name_H-M   'P 1'
#
loop_
_entity.id
_entity.type
_entity.pdbx_description
1 polymer ?
#
loop_
_entity_poly.entity_id
_entity_poly.type
_entity_poly.pdbx_seq_one_letter_code
_entity_poly.pdbx_strand_id
1 'polypeptide(L)'
;MPLPPSFRHLKHPKLLFANFKNDLFASLLEFIGTTFFLLFAFGGAQATSAQIAASPASADNKVIQVFSISASFGLSLLVSAWIWFRVTGGLFNPDVAMCLFFVGALGFVRFVLYVGAELVGAIVAAAIVQALTKGPLSINTTLAQDINRTQGLFMEMFATCGLCLVVLMLAAEKHRATPFAPVGIGLTLFAGQLCVLNIILMIFSADKEEDDRWLTFYTGCAMNTARAFGPAVVSQFTNYHWIYWLGPGLGSLLASAIYALLKHYHYLKLNPDQAAENPKMSPEDPVRRLMDDHDESAQDGGGGSTQGNSKERENIQMTNQTEMNGVVAGPSRIGGEGRTSQPVDHLCFERLLPVTSIPSMCSFLRTWVQISLVLSLATNLARASPIDVDENVEPSIQDNNDMPFVNVEPDHTISLGKGSDCFPAIGFRMPLEPPLTLNGWWCSMSSEYAFVGFSYEVSECQSLNELKRDFTDIRQRFHGRYVRIYGACDRRGFYDDIINAAWQAGIGVHALIWFGFDGSNKWEARRDVLISTLHSNRFAKFVVRALQFGSEPLFDDVLSLNELAQQVREAKERLSDLHIPVTVSDLAYSFQKNGGARSVISAIDIIDAHMLPFFAQDASTARNAWPLVQRDLDWFVQNGQGKKIYLSQQIVLKNGWPSKTYPGVEPNNNRAVANVQNEHDYYNLLDAHCRYLKEVAGGGVGWFAHLYSDSQEPGYGIYGTRGDLKFPFNPRTAC
;
A
#
# COMPACT_ATOMS: atom_id res chain seq x y z
N MET A 1 13.30 -4.60 49.85
CA MET A 1 12.67 -3.80 48.76
C MET A 1 11.17 -3.68 49.02
N PRO A 2 10.55 -2.51 48.75
CA PRO A 2 9.10 -2.43 48.60
C PRO A 2 8.66 -3.12 47.29
N LEU A 3 7.45 -3.68 47.27
CA LEU A 3 6.87 -4.27 46.07
C LEU A 3 6.52 -3.20 45.01
N PRO A 4 6.53 -3.55 43.70
CA PRO A 4 6.08 -2.66 42.63
C PRO A 4 4.62 -2.21 42.82
N PRO A 5 4.19 -1.07 42.24
CA PRO A 5 2.85 -0.53 42.41
C PRO A 5 1.72 -1.53 42.13
N SER A 6 1.83 -2.32 41.06
CA SER A 6 0.90 -3.38 40.65
C SER A 6 0.58 -4.37 41.78
N PHE A 7 1.55 -4.71 42.61
CA PHE A 7 1.40 -5.69 43.69
C PHE A 7 0.89 -5.10 45.01
N ARG A 8 0.70 -3.77 45.12
CA ARG A 8 0.19 -3.13 46.35
C ARG A 8 -1.27 -3.47 46.62
N HIS A 9 -2.09 -3.60 45.57
CA HIS A 9 -3.53 -3.92 45.68
C HIS A 9 -3.79 -5.34 46.22
N LEU A 10 -2.90 -6.30 45.94
CA LEU A 10 -3.01 -7.69 46.38
C LEU A 10 -2.98 -7.87 47.91
N LYS A 11 -2.55 -6.85 48.67
CA LYS A 11 -2.54 -6.90 50.15
C LYS A 11 -3.89 -6.61 50.80
N HIS A 12 -4.87 -6.07 50.08
CA HIS A 12 -6.15 -5.63 50.65
C HIS A 12 -7.34 -6.04 49.78
N PRO A 13 -8.03 -7.17 50.06
CA PRO A 13 -9.09 -7.69 49.18
C PRO A 13 -10.27 -6.72 49.01
N LYS A 14 -10.54 -5.83 49.97
CA LYS A 14 -11.55 -4.76 49.85
C LYS A 14 -11.18 -3.68 48.81
N LEU A 15 -9.89 -3.45 48.55
CA LEU A 15 -9.43 -2.55 47.49
C LEU A 15 -9.40 -3.26 46.13
N LEU A 16 -9.16 -4.57 46.12
CA LEU A 16 -8.95 -5.36 44.91
C LEU A 16 -10.19 -5.41 43.99
N PHE A 17 -11.39 -5.41 44.59
CA PHE A 17 -12.68 -5.44 43.86
C PHE A 17 -13.44 -4.11 43.87
N ALA A 18 -12.81 -3.01 44.31
CA ALA A 18 -13.50 -1.72 44.54
C ALA A 18 -14.18 -1.14 43.28
N ASN A 19 -13.66 -1.45 42.08
CA ASN A 19 -14.19 -0.98 40.79
C ASN A 19 -14.88 -2.08 39.96
N PHE A 20 -15.20 -3.24 40.55
CA PHE A 20 -15.56 -4.46 39.80
C PHE A 20 -16.69 -4.28 38.76
N LYS A 21 -17.70 -3.43 39.01
CA LYS A 21 -18.74 -3.11 38.02
C LYS A 21 -18.17 -2.45 36.74
N ASN A 22 -17.21 -1.55 36.91
CA ASN A 22 -16.56 -0.84 35.80
C ASN A 22 -15.54 -1.75 35.11
N ASP A 23 -14.85 -2.62 35.86
CA ASP A 23 -13.94 -3.63 35.31
C ASP A 23 -14.70 -4.66 34.45
N LEU A 24 -15.89 -5.08 34.90
CA LEU A 24 -16.78 -5.98 34.15
C LEU A 24 -17.36 -5.31 32.89
N PHE A 25 -17.74 -4.03 32.97
CA PHE A 25 -18.22 -3.29 31.80
C PHE A 25 -17.09 -3.05 30.77
N ALA A 26 -15.89 -2.72 31.22
CA ALA A 26 -14.72 -2.61 30.34
C ALA A 26 -14.33 -3.95 29.71
N SER A 27 -14.44 -5.06 30.46
CA SER A 27 -14.26 -6.43 29.97
C SER A 27 -15.27 -6.80 28.87
N LEU A 28 -16.55 -6.43 29.02
CA LEU A 28 -17.56 -6.60 27.94
C LEU A 28 -17.19 -5.83 26.66
N LEU A 29 -16.59 -4.64 26.79
CA LEU A 29 -16.18 -3.82 25.65
C LEU A 29 -14.87 -4.33 25.01
N GLU A 30 -13.92 -4.88 25.78
CA GLU A 30 -12.78 -5.64 25.23
C GLU A 30 -13.25 -6.92 24.52
N PHE A 31 -14.27 -7.62 25.01
CA PHE A 31 -14.89 -8.75 24.30
C PHE A 31 -15.45 -8.31 22.94
N ILE A 32 -16.24 -7.23 22.90
CA ILE A 32 -16.81 -6.69 21.65
C ILE A 32 -15.70 -6.23 20.70
N GLY A 33 -14.72 -5.47 21.18
CA GLY A 33 -13.62 -4.97 20.38
C GLY A 33 -12.67 -6.07 19.88
N THR A 34 -12.39 -7.10 20.68
CA THR A 34 -11.62 -8.28 20.24
C THR A 34 -12.39 -9.08 19.20
N THR A 35 -13.71 -9.25 19.39
CA THR A 35 -14.56 -9.92 18.41
C THR A 35 -14.56 -9.16 17.09
N PHE A 36 -14.67 -7.83 17.12
CA PHE A 36 -14.62 -6.96 15.93
C PHE A 36 -13.25 -7.04 15.24
N PHE A 37 -12.16 -6.83 15.97
CA PHE A 37 -10.78 -6.95 15.47
C PHE A 37 -10.54 -8.28 14.77
N LEU A 38 -10.81 -9.39 15.46
CA LEU A 38 -10.53 -10.71 14.93
C LEU A 38 -11.54 -11.13 13.86
N LEU A 39 -12.77 -10.61 13.83
CA LEU A 39 -13.72 -10.88 12.75
C LEU A 39 -13.20 -10.37 11.40
N PHE A 40 -12.69 -9.13 11.33
CA PHE A 40 -12.09 -8.61 10.09
C PHE A 40 -10.77 -9.29 9.75
N ALA A 41 -9.89 -9.50 10.74
CA ALA A 41 -8.61 -10.16 10.51
C ALA A 41 -8.73 -11.62 10.05
N PHE A 42 -9.62 -12.39 10.68
CA PHE A 42 -9.94 -13.76 10.29
C PHE A 42 -10.75 -13.82 9.00
N GLY A 43 -11.68 -12.89 8.78
CA GLY A 43 -12.45 -12.81 7.53
C GLY A 43 -11.55 -12.61 6.32
N GLY A 44 -10.62 -11.65 6.39
CA GLY A 44 -9.61 -11.42 5.36
C GLY A 44 -8.71 -12.64 5.14
N ALA A 45 -8.17 -13.23 6.22
CA ALA A 45 -7.30 -14.41 6.12
C ALA A 45 -8.01 -15.66 5.58
N GLN A 46 -9.28 -15.88 5.92
CA GLN A 46 -10.11 -16.97 5.38
C GLN A 46 -10.41 -16.72 3.89
N ALA A 47 -10.75 -15.48 3.51
CA ALA A 47 -10.99 -15.13 2.10
C ALA A 47 -9.73 -15.33 1.24
N THR A 48 -8.57 -14.86 1.69
CA THR A 48 -7.29 -15.09 1.00
C THR A 48 -6.98 -16.59 0.86
N SER A 49 -7.20 -17.37 1.92
CA SER A 49 -6.93 -18.81 1.90
C SER A 49 -7.92 -19.59 1.00
N ALA A 50 -9.19 -19.17 0.95
CA ALA A 50 -10.19 -19.75 0.05
C ALA A 50 -9.89 -19.44 -1.42
N GLN A 51 -9.43 -18.22 -1.74
CA GLN A 51 -9.04 -17.83 -3.09
C GLN A 51 -7.87 -18.68 -3.62
N ILE A 52 -6.87 -18.97 -2.77
CA ILE A 52 -5.71 -19.80 -3.13
C ILE A 52 -6.10 -21.27 -3.28
N ALA A 53 -7.01 -21.77 -2.42
CA ALA A 53 -7.55 -23.12 -2.56
C ALA A 53 -8.35 -23.33 -3.87
N ALA A 54 -8.88 -22.26 -4.46
CA ALA A 54 -9.56 -22.30 -5.77
C ALA A 54 -8.60 -22.24 -6.97
N SER A 55 -7.33 -21.85 -6.79
CA SER A 55 -6.33 -21.67 -7.86
C SER A 55 -4.92 -22.12 -7.44
N PRO A 56 -4.68 -23.44 -7.26
CA PRO A 56 -3.52 -23.96 -6.54
C PRO A 56 -2.19 -24.01 -7.33
N ALA A 57 -1.91 -23.04 -8.22
CA ALA A 57 -0.87 -23.16 -9.25
C ALA A 57 0.03 -21.92 -9.44
N SER A 58 0.75 -21.47 -8.41
CA SER A 58 2.07 -20.79 -8.52
C SER A 58 2.73 -20.62 -7.14
N ALA A 59 4.03 -20.27 -7.11
CA ALA A 59 4.73 -19.92 -5.86
C ALA A 59 4.35 -18.50 -5.37
N ASP A 60 4.17 -17.56 -6.30
CA ASP A 60 3.85 -16.14 -6.10
C ASP A 60 2.60 -15.92 -5.25
N ASN A 61 1.64 -16.86 -5.30
CA ASN A 61 0.48 -16.91 -4.41
C ASN A 61 0.88 -16.72 -2.93
N LYS A 62 2.03 -17.24 -2.49
CA LYS A 62 2.51 -17.10 -1.10
C LYS A 62 2.81 -15.64 -0.73
N VAL A 63 3.36 -14.84 -1.62
CA VAL A 63 3.74 -13.44 -1.34
C VAL A 63 2.49 -12.60 -1.13
N ILE A 64 1.52 -12.77 -2.04
CA ILE A 64 0.21 -12.12 -1.96
C ILE A 64 -0.54 -12.62 -0.72
N GLN A 65 -0.49 -13.93 -0.41
CA GLN A 65 -1.08 -14.49 0.80
C GLN A 65 -0.52 -13.84 2.07
N VAL A 66 0.82 -13.74 2.17
CA VAL A 66 1.52 -13.10 3.28
C VAL A 66 1.09 -11.64 3.40
N PHE A 67 1.11 -10.87 2.31
CA PHE A 67 0.73 -9.45 2.34
C PHE A 67 -0.74 -9.25 2.71
N SER A 68 -1.68 -9.96 2.08
CA SER A 68 -3.11 -9.84 2.35
C SER A 68 -3.48 -10.26 3.78
N ILE A 69 -2.87 -11.32 4.32
CA ILE A 69 -3.05 -11.71 5.72
C ILE A 69 -2.44 -10.66 6.66
N SER A 70 -1.23 -10.17 6.37
CA SER A 70 -0.57 -9.13 7.17
C SER A 70 -1.42 -7.85 7.24
N ALA A 71 -1.90 -7.38 6.08
CA ALA A 71 -2.80 -6.24 5.97
C ALA A 71 -4.11 -6.47 6.75
N SER A 72 -4.72 -7.64 6.60
CA SER A 72 -5.94 -8.01 7.32
C SER A 72 -5.76 -7.94 8.84
N PHE A 73 -4.66 -8.48 9.39
CA PHE A 73 -4.40 -8.39 10.83
C PHE A 73 -4.03 -6.97 11.28
N GLY A 74 -3.07 -6.33 10.61
CA GLY A 74 -2.54 -5.02 11.00
C GLY A 74 -3.56 -3.88 10.90
N LEU A 75 -4.30 -3.80 9.79
CA LEU A 75 -5.33 -2.77 9.60
C LEU A 75 -6.56 -3.01 10.48
N SER A 76 -6.95 -4.27 10.71
CA SER A 76 -8.04 -4.56 11.64
C SER A 76 -7.67 -4.17 13.07
N LEU A 77 -6.42 -4.41 13.51
CA LEU A 77 -5.97 -3.93 14.82
C LEU A 77 -5.92 -2.40 14.87
N LEU A 78 -5.38 -1.75 13.82
CA LEU A 78 -5.34 -0.30 13.70
C LEU A 78 -6.73 0.32 13.91
N VAL A 79 -7.70 -0.07 13.08
CA VAL A 79 -9.07 0.47 13.11
C VAL A 79 -9.76 0.17 14.44
N SER A 80 -9.66 -1.07 14.93
CA SER A 80 -10.29 -1.46 16.20
C SER A 80 -9.69 -0.70 17.37
N ALA A 81 -8.36 -0.67 17.49
CA ALA A 81 -7.70 0.07 18.55
C ALA A 81 -8.02 1.57 18.44
N TRP A 82 -8.10 2.16 17.24
CA TRP A 82 -8.47 3.57 17.06
C TRP A 82 -9.88 3.89 17.58
N ILE A 83 -10.86 3.01 17.35
CA ILE A 83 -12.24 3.15 17.85
C ILE A 83 -12.27 3.05 19.38
N TRP A 84 -11.59 2.06 19.96
CA TRP A 84 -11.74 1.70 21.38
C TRP A 84 -10.66 2.28 22.32
N PHE A 85 -9.64 2.97 21.80
CA PHE A 85 -8.50 3.52 22.55
C PHE A 85 -8.90 4.33 23.78
N ARG A 86 -9.94 5.16 23.65
CA ARG A 86 -10.45 6.04 24.72
C ARG A 86 -11.49 5.37 25.62
N VAL A 87 -11.89 4.13 25.33
CA VAL A 87 -13.00 3.41 25.97
C VAL A 87 -12.46 2.37 26.95
N THR A 88 -11.60 1.48 26.49
CA THR A 88 -10.99 0.39 27.30
C THR A 88 -9.46 0.42 27.30
N GLY A 89 -8.88 1.13 26.33
CA GLY A 89 -7.47 1.05 25.92
C GLY A 89 -7.30 0.36 24.56
N GLY A 90 -8.23 -0.52 24.18
CA GLY A 90 -8.20 -1.28 22.92
C GLY A 90 -7.06 -2.29 22.88
N LEU A 91 -7.01 -3.22 23.86
CA LEU A 91 -5.88 -4.13 24.06
C LEU A 91 -5.97 -5.34 23.14
N PHE A 92 -7.12 -6.03 23.15
CA PHE A 92 -7.49 -7.15 22.27
C PHE A 92 -6.46 -8.29 22.18
N ASN A 93 -5.62 -8.43 23.21
CA ASN A 93 -4.46 -9.31 23.23
C ASN A 93 -4.03 -9.59 24.68
N PRO A 94 -4.19 -10.84 25.17
CA PRO A 94 -3.80 -11.23 26.52
C PRO A 94 -2.35 -10.89 26.87
N ASP A 95 -1.45 -10.92 25.89
CA ASP A 95 -0.02 -10.67 26.07
C ASP A 95 0.28 -9.17 26.24
N VAL A 96 -0.52 -8.29 25.61
CA VAL A 96 -0.49 -6.85 25.85
C VAL A 96 -1.12 -6.50 27.20
N ALA A 97 -2.21 -7.17 27.59
CA ALA A 97 -2.80 -7.04 28.91
C ALA A 97 -1.83 -7.48 30.02
N MET A 98 -1.09 -8.57 29.80
CA MET A 98 -0.02 -9.08 30.67
C MET A 98 1.13 -8.07 30.79
N CYS A 99 1.55 -7.47 29.67
CA CYS A 99 2.61 -6.46 29.62
C CYS A 99 2.23 -5.23 30.46
N LEU A 100 1.02 -4.70 30.22
CA LEU A 100 0.46 -3.56 30.94
C LEU A 100 0.24 -3.86 32.42
N PHE A 101 -0.05 -5.11 32.80
CA PHE A 101 -0.10 -5.54 34.20
C PHE A 101 1.29 -5.52 34.87
N PHE A 102 2.34 -6.03 34.22
CA PHE A 102 3.69 -6.07 34.81
C PHE A 102 4.29 -4.68 35.02
N VAL A 103 4.12 -3.75 34.07
CA VAL A 103 4.55 -2.34 34.25
C VAL A 103 3.65 -1.54 35.21
N GLY A 104 2.51 -2.11 35.62
CA GLY A 104 1.57 -1.50 36.58
C GLY A 104 0.58 -0.50 35.99
N ALA A 105 0.37 -0.51 34.67
CA ALA A 105 -0.67 0.24 33.98
C ALA A 105 -2.06 -0.44 34.06
N LEU A 106 -2.10 -1.77 34.24
CA LEU A 106 -3.34 -2.56 34.37
C LEU A 106 -3.43 -3.23 35.76
N GLY A 107 -4.61 -3.19 36.37
CA GLY A 107 -4.87 -3.82 37.68
C GLY A 107 -5.24 -5.31 37.56
N PHE A 108 -4.83 -6.13 38.53
CA PHE A 108 -4.96 -7.60 38.49
C PHE A 108 -6.36 -8.12 38.13
N VAL A 109 -7.43 -7.59 38.74
CA VAL A 109 -8.81 -8.03 38.45
C VAL A 109 -9.21 -7.70 37.01
N ARG A 110 -8.86 -6.49 36.53
CA ARG A 110 -9.14 -6.09 35.15
C ARG A 110 -8.32 -6.91 34.15
N PHE A 111 -7.06 -7.22 34.45
CA PHE A 111 -6.24 -8.13 33.66
C PHE A 111 -6.91 -9.50 33.48
N VAL A 112 -7.34 -10.16 34.56
CA VAL A 112 -8.00 -11.48 34.46
C VAL A 112 -9.33 -11.40 33.69
N LEU A 113 -10.12 -10.34 33.89
CA LEU A 113 -11.38 -10.12 33.15
C LEU A 113 -11.16 -9.76 31.67
N TYR A 114 -10.09 -9.07 31.33
CA TYR A 114 -9.70 -8.76 29.95
C TYR A 114 -9.26 -10.04 29.23
N VAL A 115 -8.32 -10.82 29.80
CA VAL A 115 -7.87 -12.09 29.21
C VAL A 115 -9.05 -13.05 28.96
N GLY A 116 -10.00 -13.13 29.90
CA GLY A 116 -11.22 -13.92 29.70
C GLY A 116 -12.08 -13.41 28.53
N ALA A 117 -12.26 -12.10 28.42
CA ALA A 117 -13.03 -11.45 27.36
C ALA A 117 -12.37 -11.58 25.97
N GLU A 118 -11.04 -11.41 25.90
CA GLU A 118 -10.25 -11.51 24.67
C GLU A 118 -10.29 -12.95 24.12
N LEU A 119 -10.10 -13.96 24.99
CA LEU A 119 -10.18 -15.37 24.61
C LEU A 119 -11.59 -15.76 24.10
N VAL A 120 -12.65 -15.31 24.77
CA VAL A 120 -14.04 -15.57 24.33
C VAL A 120 -14.38 -14.81 23.04
N GLY A 121 -13.89 -13.58 22.88
CA GLY A 121 -14.08 -12.79 21.65
C GLY A 121 -13.41 -13.42 20.44
N ALA A 122 -12.23 -14.02 20.62
CA ALA A 122 -11.55 -14.76 19.56
C ALA A 122 -12.30 -16.04 19.14
N ILE A 123 -12.91 -16.77 20.09
CA ILE A 123 -13.77 -17.93 19.78
C ILE A 123 -14.99 -17.48 18.97
N VAL A 124 -15.66 -16.41 19.41
CA VAL A 124 -16.87 -15.89 18.73
C VAL A 124 -16.54 -15.39 17.32
N ALA A 125 -15.44 -14.64 17.15
CA ALA A 125 -14.98 -14.20 15.83
C ALA A 125 -14.68 -15.38 14.88
N ALA A 126 -13.96 -16.40 15.35
CA ALA A 126 -13.65 -17.60 14.56
C ALA A 126 -14.91 -18.41 14.20
N ALA A 127 -15.88 -18.53 15.12
CA ALA A 127 -17.16 -19.20 14.88
C ALA A 127 -18.03 -18.44 13.87
N ILE A 128 -18.07 -17.10 13.92
CA ILE A 128 -18.77 -16.27 12.94
C ILE A 128 -18.14 -16.44 11.55
N VAL A 129 -16.81 -16.43 11.43
CA VAL A 129 -16.14 -16.66 10.13
C VAL A 129 -16.40 -18.06 9.60
N GLN A 130 -16.41 -19.09 10.46
CA GLN A 130 -16.78 -20.45 10.06
C GLN A 130 -18.24 -20.55 9.59
N ALA A 131 -19.17 -19.80 10.20
CA ALA A 131 -20.58 -19.81 9.82
C ALA A 131 -20.89 -19.00 8.54
N LEU A 132 -20.11 -17.95 8.26
CA LEU A 132 -20.31 -17.07 7.10
C LEU A 132 -19.53 -17.48 5.84
N THR A 133 -18.53 -18.36 5.96
CA THR A 133 -17.69 -18.78 4.83
C THR A 133 -17.89 -20.25 4.46
N LYS A 134 -17.63 -20.60 3.19
CA LYS A 134 -17.76 -21.98 2.71
C LYS A 134 -16.43 -22.73 2.86
N GLY A 135 -16.51 -23.97 3.36
CA GLY A 135 -15.36 -24.87 3.50
C GLY A 135 -14.81 -24.95 4.94
N PRO A 136 -13.69 -25.64 5.15
CA PRO A 136 -13.04 -25.72 6.46
C PRO A 136 -12.42 -24.38 6.89
N LEU A 137 -12.21 -24.23 8.19
CA LEU A 137 -11.63 -23.03 8.80
C LEU A 137 -10.09 -23.05 8.66
N SER A 138 -9.53 -22.08 7.94
CA SER A 138 -8.14 -22.04 7.46
C SER A 138 -7.33 -20.87 8.03
N ILE A 139 -7.63 -20.46 9.26
CA ILE A 139 -7.08 -19.26 9.94
C ILE A 139 -6.23 -19.59 11.19
N ASN A 140 -6.04 -20.88 11.48
CA ASN A 140 -5.25 -21.35 12.63
C ASN A 140 -3.77 -20.95 12.51
N THR A 141 -3.09 -20.84 13.65
CA THR A 141 -1.63 -20.73 13.69
C THR A 141 -1.01 -22.13 13.62
N THR A 142 -0.15 -22.35 12.63
CA THR A 142 0.59 -23.61 12.41
C THR A 142 2.03 -23.31 12.04
N LEU A 143 2.96 -24.14 12.49
CA LEU A 143 4.36 -24.09 12.05
C LEU A 143 4.48 -24.48 10.58
N ALA A 144 5.43 -23.87 9.86
CA ALA A 144 5.88 -24.37 8.56
C ALA A 144 6.54 -25.74 8.69
N GLN A 145 6.61 -26.48 7.57
CA GLN A 145 7.14 -27.85 7.55
C GLN A 145 8.60 -27.95 8.05
N ASP A 146 9.42 -26.92 7.79
CA ASP A 146 10.85 -26.89 8.15
C ASP A 146 11.17 -26.22 9.49
N ILE A 147 10.17 -25.74 10.25
CA ILE A 147 10.39 -25.00 11.50
C ILE A 147 10.17 -25.88 12.73
N ASN A 148 11.21 -26.01 13.54
CA ASN A 148 11.13 -26.74 14.80
C ASN A 148 10.42 -25.90 15.90
N ARG A 149 9.87 -26.60 16.90
CA ARG A 149 9.04 -25.99 17.96
C ARG A 149 9.80 -24.92 18.77
N THR A 150 11.11 -25.06 18.91
CA THR A 150 11.96 -24.10 19.65
C THR A 150 12.19 -22.83 18.83
N GLN A 151 12.45 -22.94 17.53
CA GLN A 151 12.51 -21.80 16.62
C GLN A 151 11.19 -21.02 16.65
N GLY A 152 10.06 -21.70 16.47
CA GLY A 152 8.74 -21.08 16.52
C GLY A 152 8.42 -20.39 17.85
N LEU A 153 8.82 -20.98 18.98
CA LEU A 153 8.69 -20.36 20.31
C LEU A 153 9.45 -19.02 20.40
N PHE A 154 10.71 -18.97 19.94
CA PHE A 154 11.50 -17.75 19.97
C PHE A 154 11.03 -16.70 18.95
N MET A 155 10.54 -17.13 17.78
CA MET A 155 9.92 -16.23 16.78
C MET A 155 8.72 -15.49 17.37
N GLU A 156 7.76 -16.21 17.96
CA GLU A 156 6.59 -15.61 18.63
C GLU A 156 6.99 -14.72 19.82
N MET A 157 8.04 -15.10 20.55
CA MET A 157 8.57 -14.31 21.68
C MET A 157 9.12 -12.95 21.24
N PHE A 158 10.03 -12.90 20.25
CA PHE A 158 10.61 -11.64 19.79
C PHE A 158 9.57 -10.77 19.08
N ALA A 159 8.66 -11.36 18.30
CA ALA A 159 7.58 -10.64 17.64
C ALA A 159 6.63 -9.97 18.65
N THR A 160 6.16 -10.72 19.65
CA THR A 160 5.28 -10.18 20.71
C THR A 160 6.01 -9.16 21.58
N CYS A 161 7.32 -9.34 21.81
CA CYS A 161 8.14 -8.33 22.48
C CYS A 161 8.16 -7.00 21.70
N GLY A 162 8.32 -7.03 20.37
CA GLY A 162 8.25 -5.84 19.52
C GLY A 162 6.90 -5.12 19.63
N LEU A 163 5.80 -5.86 19.48
CA LEU A 163 4.44 -5.32 19.63
C LEU A 163 4.22 -4.70 21.02
N CYS A 164 4.60 -5.41 22.08
CA CYS A 164 4.47 -4.94 23.46
C CYS A 164 5.31 -3.69 23.73
N LEU A 165 6.54 -3.60 23.21
CA LEU A 165 7.37 -2.39 23.32
C LEU A 165 6.73 -1.19 22.64
N VAL A 166 6.11 -1.36 21.47
CA VAL A 166 5.42 -0.25 20.78
C VAL A 166 4.17 0.20 21.55
N VAL A 167 3.40 -0.73 22.14
CA VAL A 167 2.29 -0.36 23.04
C VAL A 167 2.81 0.43 24.25
N LEU A 168 3.91 0.01 24.87
CA LEU A 168 4.49 0.73 26.02
C LEU A 168 4.99 2.12 25.64
N MET A 169 5.76 2.24 24.55
CA MET A 169 6.42 3.49 24.16
C MET A 169 5.49 4.50 23.49
N LEU A 170 4.38 4.08 22.86
CA LEU A 170 3.41 4.99 22.23
C LEU A 170 2.14 5.20 23.07
N ALA A 171 1.59 4.15 23.68
CA ALA A 171 0.31 4.22 24.38
C ALA A 171 0.44 4.31 25.91
N ALA A 172 1.41 3.65 26.55
CA ALA A 172 1.58 3.72 28.00
C ALA A 172 2.29 5.02 28.41
N GLU A 173 3.44 5.33 27.81
CA GLU A 173 4.08 6.65 27.92
C GLU A 173 3.21 7.75 27.33
N LYS A 174 3.35 8.97 27.87
CA LYS A 174 2.48 10.12 27.54
C LYS A 174 3.29 11.24 26.88
N HIS A 175 3.02 11.45 25.59
CA HIS A 175 3.65 12.43 24.73
C HIS A 175 2.66 12.85 23.62
N ARG A 176 3.01 13.84 22.78
CA ARG A 176 2.09 14.37 21.75
C ARG A 176 1.59 13.33 20.75
N ALA A 177 2.36 12.28 20.48
CA ALA A 177 1.96 11.21 19.56
C ALA A 177 1.13 10.09 20.21
N THR A 178 0.89 10.11 21.52
CA THR A 178 0.04 9.09 22.21
C THR A 178 -1.37 8.94 21.61
N PRO A 179 -2.07 10.00 21.13
CA PRO A 179 -3.35 9.83 20.40
C PRO A 179 -3.23 9.06 19.08
N PHE A 180 -2.04 8.99 18.49
CA PHE A 180 -1.75 8.28 17.25
C PHE A 180 -1.18 6.87 17.48
N ALA A 181 -1.03 6.44 18.74
CA ALA A 181 -0.48 5.14 19.09
C ALA A 181 -1.14 3.94 18.36
N PRO A 182 -2.47 3.92 18.10
CA PRO A 182 -3.09 2.80 17.38
C PRO A 182 -2.60 2.62 15.93
N VAL A 183 -2.13 3.68 15.25
CA VAL A 183 -1.44 3.55 13.95
C VAL A 183 -0.11 2.83 14.13
N GLY A 184 0.71 3.24 15.09
CA GLY A 184 2.00 2.58 15.36
C GLY A 184 1.84 1.12 15.78
N ILE A 185 0.84 0.81 16.63
CA ILE A 185 0.52 -0.55 17.09
C ILE A 185 0.02 -1.41 15.92
N GLY A 186 -0.93 -0.92 15.11
CA GLY A 186 -1.46 -1.65 13.95
C GLY A 186 -0.41 -1.89 12.86
N LEU A 187 0.42 -0.88 12.57
CA LEU A 187 1.57 -1.01 11.67
C LEU A 187 2.65 -1.95 12.23
N THR A 188 2.78 -2.08 13.56
CA THR A 188 3.70 -3.05 14.18
C THR A 188 3.16 -4.48 14.10
N LEU A 189 1.85 -4.69 14.16
CA LEU A 189 1.28 -6.01 13.85
C LEU A 189 1.37 -6.34 12.35
N PHE A 190 1.11 -5.37 11.47
CA PHE A 190 1.33 -5.51 10.02
C PHE A 190 2.78 -5.90 9.72
N ALA A 191 3.73 -5.11 10.20
CA ALA A 191 5.16 -5.36 10.05
C ALA A 191 5.56 -6.67 10.72
N GLY A 192 5.04 -7.00 11.91
CA GLY A 192 5.30 -8.27 12.60
C GLY A 192 4.92 -9.49 11.76
N GLN A 193 3.72 -9.50 11.18
CA GLN A 193 3.24 -10.55 10.28
C GLN A 193 4.11 -10.68 9.00
N LEU A 194 4.70 -9.58 8.50
CA LEU A 194 5.69 -9.59 7.39
C LEU A 194 7.12 -9.97 7.83
N CYS A 195 7.51 -9.62 9.05
CA CYS A 195 8.90 -9.57 9.53
C CYS A 195 9.31 -10.83 10.29
N VAL A 196 8.37 -11.48 10.98
CA VAL A 196 8.53 -12.87 11.46
C VAL A 196 8.82 -13.81 10.29
N LEU A 197 8.36 -13.45 9.09
CA LEU A 197 8.65 -14.12 7.83
C LEU A 197 10.04 -13.83 7.22
N ASN A 198 10.83 -12.87 7.74
CA ASN A 198 12.09 -12.46 7.11
C ASN A 198 13.30 -12.18 8.03
N ILE A 199 13.18 -11.51 9.18
CA ILE A 199 14.38 -10.91 9.83
C ILE A 199 15.08 -11.81 10.86
N ILE A 200 14.37 -12.68 11.58
CA ILE A 200 14.92 -13.37 12.77
C ILE A 200 16.07 -14.36 12.45
N LEU A 201 16.18 -14.84 11.21
CA LEU A 201 17.26 -15.75 10.79
C LEU A 201 18.57 -15.03 10.43
N MET A 202 18.54 -13.78 9.97
CA MET A 202 19.76 -13.04 9.55
C MET A 202 20.77 -12.84 10.69
N ILE A 203 20.34 -12.88 11.96
CA ILE A 203 21.20 -12.72 13.14
C ILE A 203 21.81 -14.05 13.61
N PHE A 204 21.24 -15.19 13.20
CA PHE A 204 21.56 -16.52 13.75
C PHE A 204 21.90 -17.59 12.69
N SER A 205 22.12 -17.21 11.43
CA SER A 205 22.50 -18.13 10.36
C SER A 205 23.52 -17.47 9.42
N ALA A 206 24.79 -17.49 9.85
CA ALA A 206 25.91 -16.89 9.11
C ALA A 206 26.49 -17.79 8.00
N ASP A 207 26.17 -19.09 8.02
CA ASP A 207 26.56 -20.07 7.01
C ASP A 207 25.30 -20.71 6.39
N LYS A 208 25.02 -20.38 5.12
CA LYS A 208 24.51 -21.26 4.04
C LYS A 208 24.28 -20.40 2.79
N GLU A 209 25.10 -20.61 1.76
CA GLU A 209 24.79 -20.17 0.40
C GLU A 209 23.63 -21.00 -0.19
N GLU A 210 23.04 -20.46 -1.27
CA GLU A 210 22.03 -21.04 -2.16
C GLU A 210 20.56 -21.22 -1.63
N ASP A 211 19.65 -21.00 -2.58
CA ASP A 211 18.18 -21.20 -2.64
C ASP A 211 17.23 -20.46 -1.67
N ASP A 212 16.51 -19.47 -2.23
CA ASP A 212 15.05 -19.20 -2.13
C ASP A 212 14.33 -19.13 -0.75
N ARG A 213 15.06 -18.96 0.34
CA ARG A 213 14.55 -19.20 1.70
C ARG A 213 13.86 -18.02 2.43
N TRP A 214 13.26 -17.06 1.72
CA TRP A 214 12.80 -15.78 2.34
C TRP A 214 11.29 -15.57 2.45
N LEU A 215 10.44 -16.47 1.95
CA LEU A 215 8.97 -16.27 1.90
C LEU A 215 8.18 -17.54 2.30
N THR A 216 8.22 -17.91 3.59
CA THR A 216 7.45 -19.06 4.13
C THR A 216 6.81 -18.76 5.50
N PHE A 217 5.58 -19.25 5.71
CA PHE A 217 4.76 -19.05 6.92
C PHE A 217 5.30 -19.76 8.18
N TYR A 218 6.42 -19.32 8.72
CA TYR A 218 7.18 -20.05 9.74
C TYR A 218 6.37 -20.47 10.99
N THR A 219 5.44 -19.65 11.48
CA THR A 219 4.59 -19.98 12.66
C THR A 219 3.10 -19.73 12.47
N GLY A 220 2.68 -19.16 11.34
CA GLY A 220 1.34 -18.56 11.16
C GLY A 220 1.14 -17.23 11.90
N CYS A 221 2.20 -16.71 12.54
CA CYS A 221 2.31 -15.48 13.32
C CYS A 221 1.12 -15.24 14.27
N ALA A 222 1.27 -15.70 15.53
CA ALA A 222 0.28 -15.44 16.56
C ALA A 222 0.37 -13.98 17.03
N MET A 223 1.51 -13.61 17.65
CA MET A 223 1.73 -12.34 18.38
C MET A 223 0.68 -11.99 19.46
N ASN A 224 -0.24 -12.92 19.71
CA ASN A 224 -1.47 -12.75 20.48
C ASN A 224 -2.05 -14.14 20.79
N THR A 225 -2.08 -14.50 22.08
CA THR A 225 -2.58 -15.79 22.55
C THR A 225 -4.04 -16.06 22.15
N ALA A 226 -4.91 -15.04 22.17
CA ALA A 226 -6.32 -15.19 21.80
C ALA A 226 -6.51 -15.44 20.30
N ARG A 227 -5.74 -14.75 19.44
CA ARG A 227 -5.71 -14.95 17.97
C ARG A 227 -5.35 -16.39 17.57
N ALA A 228 -4.55 -17.09 18.38
CA ALA A 228 -4.22 -18.49 18.19
C ALA A 228 -5.29 -19.43 18.78
N PHE A 229 -5.78 -19.14 19.99
CA PHE A 229 -6.71 -19.99 20.72
C PHE A 229 -8.10 -20.07 20.08
N GLY A 230 -8.70 -18.94 19.70
CA GLY A 230 -10.07 -18.89 19.17
C GLY A 230 -10.32 -19.84 18.00
N PRO A 231 -9.53 -19.76 16.91
CA PRO A 231 -9.63 -20.68 15.78
C PRO A 231 -9.39 -22.16 16.14
N ALA A 232 -8.47 -22.44 17.07
CA ALA A 232 -8.15 -23.81 17.50
C ALA A 232 -9.29 -24.46 18.30
N VAL A 233 -10.08 -23.68 19.05
CA VAL A 233 -11.31 -24.14 19.72
C VAL A 233 -12.41 -24.48 18.72
N VAL A 234 -12.53 -23.71 17.63
CA VAL A 234 -13.57 -23.84 16.60
C VAL A 234 -13.24 -24.90 15.55
N SER A 235 -11.99 -25.38 15.50
CA SER A 235 -11.52 -26.39 14.55
C SER A 235 -10.75 -27.53 15.24
N GLN A 236 -9.43 -27.38 15.44
CA GLN A 236 -8.56 -28.37 16.08
C GLN A 236 -7.30 -27.74 16.66
N PHE A 237 -6.80 -28.32 17.75
CA PHE A 237 -5.53 -27.97 18.39
C PHE A 237 -4.35 -28.76 17.79
N THR A 238 -3.19 -28.11 17.69
CA THR A 238 -1.93 -28.79 17.34
C THR A 238 -1.20 -29.27 18.61
N ASN A 239 -0.44 -30.36 18.48
CA ASN A 239 0.39 -30.91 19.58
C ASN A 239 1.50 -29.96 20.10
N TYR A 240 1.68 -28.81 19.44
CA TYR A 240 2.63 -27.76 19.81
C TYR A 240 1.96 -26.42 20.15
N HIS A 241 0.63 -26.36 20.24
CA HIS A 241 -0.12 -25.10 20.44
C HIS A 241 0.33 -24.27 21.66
N TRP A 242 0.94 -24.89 22.66
CA TRP A 242 1.54 -24.22 23.82
C TRP A 242 2.59 -23.16 23.46
N ILE A 243 3.24 -23.23 22.29
CA ILE A 243 4.19 -22.19 21.84
C ILE A 243 3.51 -20.82 21.66
N TYR A 244 2.23 -20.82 21.27
CA TYR A 244 1.41 -19.61 21.08
C TYR A 244 0.86 -19.04 22.40
N TRP A 245 1.20 -19.66 23.54
CA TRP A 245 0.95 -19.14 24.89
C TRP A 245 2.28 -18.75 25.55
N LEU A 246 3.28 -19.64 25.51
CA LEU A 246 4.56 -19.39 26.17
C LEU A 246 5.44 -18.38 25.43
N GLY A 247 5.46 -18.40 24.09
CA GLY A 247 6.23 -17.46 23.28
C GLY A 247 5.74 -16.03 23.50
N PRO A 248 4.46 -15.72 23.19
CA PRO A 248 3.88 -14.41 23.44
C PRO A 248 4.01 -13.92 24.89
N GLY A 249 3.75 -14.80 25.88
CA GLY A 249 3.92 -14.47 27.30
C GLY A 249 5.36 -14.16 27.72
N LEU A 250 6.36 -14.86 27.16
CA LEU A 250 7.78 -14.53 27.36
C LEU A 250 8.15 -13.21 26.65
N GLY A 251 7.58 -12.92 25.49
CA GLY A 251 7.77 -11.65 24.78
C GLY A 251 7.22 -10.45 25.56
N SER A 252 6.04 -10.63 26.17
CA SER A 252 5.41 -9.68 27.09
C SER A 252 6.29 -9.36 28.30
N LEU A 253 6.90 -10.38 28.92
CA LEU A 253 7.84 -10.23 30.02
C LEU A 253 9.14 -9.51 29.59
N LEU A 254 9.69 -9.87 28.42
CA LEU A 254 10.91 -9.25 27.89
C LEU A 254 10.70 -7.76 27.57
N ALA A 255 9.59 -7.41 26.93
CA ALA A 255 9.21 -6.01 26.68
C ALA A 255 9.07 -5.22 27.98
N SER A 256 8.41 -5.80 28.99
CA SER A 256 8.25 -5.20 30.32
C SER A 256 9.59 -4.94 31.01
N ALA A 257 10.55 -5.86 30.87
CA ALA A 257 11.89 -5.72 31.44
C ALA A 257 12.74 -4.67 30.73
N ILE A 258 12.74 -4.65 29.39
CA ILE A 258 13.42 -3.63 28.56
C ILE A 258 12.87 -2.24 28.88
N TYR A 259 11.54 -2.09 28.96
CA TYR A 259 10.90 -0.83 29.33
C TYR A 259 11.26 -0.39 30.75
N ALA A 260 11.26 -1.30 31.72
CA ALA A 260 11.69 -1.00 33.09
C ALA A 260 13.14 -0.47 33.14
N LEU A 261 14.05 -1.03 32.33
CA LEU A 261 15.42 -0.52 32.18
C LEU A 261 15.44 0.89 31.55
N LEU A 262 14.72 1.12 30.44
CA LEU A 262 14.63 2.45 29.79
C LEU A 262 14.10 3.53 30.74
N LYS A 263 13.08 3.19 31.56
CA LYS A 263 12.56 4.09 32.60
C LYS A 263 13.57 4.31 33.73
N HIS A 264 14.32 3.28 34.14
CA HIS A 264 15.35 3.38 35.18
C HIS A 264 16.53 4.28 34.78
N TYR A 265 17.01 4.17 33.54
CA TYR A 265 18.08 5.02 33.00
C TYR A 265 17.60 6.42 32.57
N HIS A 266 16.32 6.75 32.75
CA HIS A 266 15.70 8.00 32.29
C HIS A 266 15.99 8.30 30.81
N TYR A 267 15.61 7.39 29.90
CA TYR A 267 15.96 7.40 28.47
C TYR A 267 15.85 8.76 27.75
N LEU A 268 14.93 9.64 28.15
CA LEU A 268 14.77 11.02 27.65
C LEU A 268 16.04 11.89 27.82
N LYS A 269 17.00 11.49 28.66
CA LYS A 269 18.30 12.16 28.85
C LYS A 269 19.37 11.72 27.84
N LEU A 270 19.16 10.63 27.11
CA LEU A 270 20.16 10.09 26.18
C LEU A 270 20.26 10.96 24.93
N ASN A 271 19.09 11.30 24.36
CA ASN A 271 18.93 12.27 23.28
C ASN A 271 17.97 13.38 23.77
N PRO A 272 18.45 14.39 24.51
CA PRO A 272 17.61 15.51 24.92
C PRO A 272 17.08 16.26 23.70
N ASP A 273 15.91 16.90 23.86
CA ASP A 273 15.28 17.80 22.86
C ASP A 273 15.00 17.20 21.46
N GLN A 274 15.25 15.90 21.24
CA GLN A 274 14.90 15.18 20.00
C GLN A 274 13.40 15.15 19.70
N ALA A 275 12.56 15.41 20.71
CA ALA A 275 11.11 15.58 20.60
C ALA A 275 10.66 17.03 20.89
N ALA A 276 11.56 18.01 20.81
CA ALA A 276 11.24 19.42 21.00
C ALA A 276 10.41 19.99 19.84
N GLU A 277 9.48 20.88 20.19
CA GLU A 277 8.56 21.48 19.23
C GLU A 277 8.92 22.93 18.86
N ASN A 278 9.93 23.49 19.54
CA ASN A 278 10.41 24.85 19.30
C ASN A 278 11.26 24.88 18.02
N PRO A 279 10.87 25.60 16.95
CA PRO A 279 11.65 25.62 15.71
C PRO A 279 13.06 26.20 15.87
N LYS A 280 13.34 26.90 16.98
CA LYS A 280 14.68 27.39 17.34
C LYS A 280 15.63 26.31 17.87
N MET A 281 15.14 25.09 18.10
CA MET A 281 15.97 23.91 18.44
C MET A 281 16.24 23.02 17.22
N SER A 282 15.70 23.37 16.05
CA SER A 282 16.10 22.77 14.77
C SER A 282 17.56 23.11 14.44
N PRO A 283 18.29 22.27 13.69
CA PRO A 283 19.60 22.63 13.16
C PRO A 283 19.53 23.91 12.32
N GLU A 284 20.51 24.80 12.50
CA GLU A 284 20.61 26.05 11.75
C GLU A 284 20.85 25.80 10.25
N ASP A 285 20.46 26.77 9.42
CA ASP A 285 20.67 26.75 7.98
C ASP A 285 22.15 26.47 7.62
N PRO A 286 22.46 25.37 6.90
CA PRO A 286 23.84 25.03 6.56
C PRO A 286 24.48 26.01 5.59
N VAL A 287 23.71 26.76 4.79
CA VAL A 287 24.25 27.83 3.93
C VAL A 287 24.70 29.01 4.78
N ARG A 288 23.93 29.34 5.82
CA ARG A 288 24.23 30.47 6.72
C ARG A 288 25.50 30.22 7.53
N ARG A 289 25.67 29.00 8.07
CA ARG A 289 26.93 28.59 8.74
C ARG A 289 28.16 28.72 7.84
N LEU A 290 28.04 28.45 6.53
CA LEU A 290 29.12 28.63 5.56
C LEU A 290 29.35 30.09 5.13
N MET A 291 28.44 31.01 5.46
CA MET A 291 28.62 32.45 5.24
C MET A 291 29.26 33.13 6.45
N ASP A 292 28.83 32.78 7.66
CA ASP A 292 29.42 33.32 8.90
C ASP A 292 30.91 32.93 9.03
N ASP A 293 31.30 31.70 8.63
CA ASP A 293 32.69 31.23 8.51
C ASP A 293 33.56 32.09 7.55
N HIS A 294 32.96 32.85 6.62
CA HIS A 294 33.69 33.68 5.67
C HIS A 294 33.94 35.10 6.20
N ASP A 295 33.00 35.69 6.95
CA ASP A 295 33.12 37.09 7.40
C ASP A 295 34.14 37.29 8.55
N GLU A 296 34.38 36.28 9.42
CA GLU A 296 35.47 36.37 10.42
C GLU A 296 36.87 36.47 9.77
N SER A 297 37.02 36.05 8.50
CA SER A 297 38.31 36.09 7.80
C SER A 297 38.70 37.48 7.25
N ALA A 298 37.80 38.47 7.34
CA ALA A 298 37.89 39.75 6.62
C ALA A 298 38.22 40.99 7.48
N GLN A 299 38.45 40.86 8.79
CA GLN A 299 38.75 42.01 9.68
C GLN A 299 39.93 41.78 10.65
N ASP A 300 41.16 41.81 10.12
CA ASP A 300 42.32 42.30 10.89
C ASP A 300 43.22 43.19 10.01
N GLY A 301 43.70 44.31 10.56
CA GLY A 301 44.58 45.26 9.87
C GLY A 301 44.05 46.70 9.69
N GLY A 302 43.75 47.43 10.76
CA GLY A 302 43.41 48.87 10.67
C GLY A 302 43.03 49.57 11.99
N GLY A 303 43.98 49.73 12.92
CA GLY A 303 43.69 50.18 14.29
C GLY A 303 43.27 51.65 14.48
N GLY A 304 42.58 51.94 15.60
CA GLY A 304 42.09 53.30 15.89
C GLY A 304 41.33 53.56 17.21
N SER A 305 41.93 53.21 18.37
CA SER A 305 41.65 53.79 19.72
C SER A 305 40.23 53.75 20.34
N THR A 306 40.16 53.26 21.60
CA THR A 306 39.06 53.43 22.60
C THR A 306 37.65 52.88 22.23
N GLN A 307 36.90 52.19 23.11
CA GLN A 307 36.89 52.17 24.58
C GLN A 307 36.38 50.80 25.11
N GLY A 308 36.77 50.39 26.33
CA GLY A 308 35.90 49.57 27.20
C GLY A 308 35.79 48.04 26.97
N ASN A 309 36.85 47.28 27.27
CA ASN A 309 36.68 45.92 27.84
C ASN A 309 36.11 46.04 29.27
N SER A 310 35.41 45.07 29.88
CA SER A 310 34.93 43.74 29.44
C SER A 310 34.04 43.10 30.53
N LYS A 311 33.07 42.23 30.15
CA LYS A 311 32.53 41.07 30.92
C LYS A 311 31.90 41.33 32.31
N GLU A 312 30.98 40.53 32.87
CA GLU A 312 30.00 39.50 32.45
C GLU A 312 29.22 39.12 33.75
N ARG A 313 28.01 38.55 33.66
CA ARG A 313 27.25 37.85 34.73
C ARG A 313 26.54 38.66 35.85
N GLU A 314 25.29 39.00 35.58
CA GLU A 314 24.14 38.63 36.44
C GLU A 314 23.12 37.96 35.51
N ASN A 315 22.89 36.64 35.53
CA ASN A 315 22.39 35.74 36.57
C ASN A 315 20.88 35.90 36.85
N ILE A 316 20.17 34.77 36.83
CA ILE A 316 18.72 34.69 36.61
C ILE A 316 17.93 34.99 37.88
N GLN A 317 16.96 35.92 37.83
CA GLN A 317 15.85 35.92 38.79
C GLN A 317 14.58 36.63 38.28
N MET A 318 13.48 35.88 38.14
CA MET A 318 12.18 36.31 38.66
C MET A 318 11.25 35.12 38.87
N THR A 319 10.58 35.08 40.02
CA THR A 319 9.67 34.00 40.45
C THR A 319 8.21 34.45 40.38
N ASN A 320 7.30 33.46 40.44
CA ASN A 320 5.99 33.41 41.13
C ASN A 320 4.94 32.71 40.24
N GLN A 321 3.96 31.93 40.73
CA GLN A 321 3.56 31.43 42.07
C GLN A 321 2.55 30.26 41.82
N THR A 322 2.03 29.41 42.71
CA THR A 322 1.99 29.10 44.18
C THR A 322 1.76 27.54 44.26
N GLU A 323 1.60 26.73 45.32
CA GLU A 323 1.67 26.70 46.81
C GLU A 323 1.62 25.20 47.24
N MET A 324 1.78 24.69 48.49
CA MET A 324 2.33 25.15 49.78
C MET A 324 2.73 23.89 50.59
N ASN A 325 3.52 24.03 51.68
CA ASN A 325 3.71 23.07 52.80
C ASN A 325 4.43 21.73 52.53
N GLY A 326 5.41 21.29 53.36
CA GLY A 326 6.08 21.97 54.49
C GLY A 326 6.82 20.98 55.43
N VAL A 327 7.72 21.50 56.29
CA VAL A 327 8.41 20.82 57.43
C VAL A 327 9.49 19.76 57.05
N VAL A 328 10.59 19.52 57.79
CA VAL A 328 11.70 20.36 58.34
C VAL A 328 12.76 19.43 58.99
N ALA A 329 14.05 19.85 59.02
CA ALA A 329 15.22 19.17 59.66
C ALA A 329 15.67 17.83 59.02
N GLY A 330 16.90 17.32 59.20
CA GLY A 330 18.10 17.81 59.92
C GLY A 330 19.40 17.11 59.45
N PRO A 331 20.62 17.51 59.89
CA PRO A 331 21.80 17.45 59.00
C PRO A 331 22.96 16.46 59.33
N SER A 332 23.66 16.07 58.26
CA SER A 332 25.14 15.93 58.08
C SER A 332 26.04 15.12 59.05
N ARG A 333 26.74 14.13 58.48
CA ARG A 333 28.19 13.77 58.61
C ARG A 333 28.52 12.79 57.47
N ILE A 334 29.49 13.00 56.58
CA ILE A 334 30.97 13.10 56.74
C ILE A 334 31.58 11.79 57.28
N GLY A 335 32.41 11.16 56.44
CA GLY A 335 33.20 9.97 56.74
C GLY A 335 33.44 9.15 55.47
N GLY A 336 34.68 9.11 54.98
CA GLY A 336 35.02 8.40 53.73
C GLY A 336 36.42 7.78 53.78
N GLU A 337 36.46 6.47 53.55
CA GLU A 337 37.61 5.58 53.33
C GLU A 337 37.00 4.24 52.81
N GLY A 338 37.63 3.41 51.99
CA GLY A 338 38.93 3.53 51.32
C GLY A 338 39.56 2.13 51.12
N ARG A 339 39.83 1.71 49.86
CA ARG A 339 40.45 0.43 49.45
C ARG A 339 39.58 -0.84 49.69
N THR A 340 39.75 -1.99 49.03
CA THR A 340 40.34 -2.39 47.70
C THR A 340 39.79 -3.77 47.31
N SER A 341 40.16 -4.25 46.11
CA SER A 341 40.30 -5.67 45.70
C SER A 341 39.04 -6.56 45.61
N GLN A 342 38.80 -7.06 44.39
CA GLN A 342 38.11 -8.33 44.12
C GLN A 342 39.01 -9.52 44.57
N PRO A 343 38.50 -10.77 44.60
CA PRO A 343 38.36 -11.53 43.36
C PRO A 343 36.97 -12.18 43.17
N VAL A 344 36.77 -12.73 41.97
CA VAL A 344 35.65 -13.61 41.60
C VAL A 344 36.01 -15.04 41.97
N ASP A 345 35.06 -15.86 42.48
CA ASP A 345 34.91 -17.25 41.99
C ASP A 345 33.63 -17.99 42.42
N HIS A 346 33.36 -19.05 41.66
CA HIS A 346 32.24 -20.00 41.65
C HIS A 346 31.61 -20.47 42.98
N LEU A 347 30.28 -20.71 42.95
CA LEU A 347 29.66 -21.97 43.44
C LEU A 347 28.23 -22.16 42.90
N CYS A 348 27.76 -23.41 42.79
CA CYS A 348 26.49 -23.77 42.14
C CYS A 348 25.87 -25.04 42.75
N PHE A 349 24.55 -25.04 43.04
CA PHE A 349 23.74 -26.13 43.66
C PHE A 349 24.23 -26.58 45.07
N GLU A 350 23.40 -27.08 46.01
CA GLU A 350 22.13 -27.83 45.93
C GLU A 350 21.28 -27.66 47.23
N ARG A 351 20.03 -28.17 47.23
CA ARG A 351 19.15 -28.52 48.38
C ARG A 351 18.27 -27.44 49.06
N LEU A 352 17.02 -27.74 49.49
CA LEU A 352 15.96 -28.69 49.05
C LEU A 352 14.67 -28.40 49.89
N LEU A 353 13.52 -28.15 49.22
CA LEU A 353 12.14 -28.48 49.68
C LEU A 353 11.53 -27.77 50.94
N PRO A 354 10.19 -27.87 51.20
CA PRO A 354 9.16 -28.69 50.54
C PRO A 354 7.98 -27.96 49.87
N VAL A 355 7.18 -28.73 49.12
CA VAL A 355 5.99 -28.30 48.37
C VAL A 355 4.71 -28.84 49.01
N THR A 356 3.82 -27.94 49.46
CA THR A 356 2.38 -28.13 49.65
C THR A 356 1.70 -26.76 49.47
N SER A 357 0.52 -26.59 48.86
CA SER A 357 -0.40 -27.52 48.20
C SER A 357 -1.12 -26.81 47.04
N ILE A 358 -1.36 -27.49 45.90
CA ILE A 358 -2.02 -26.91 44.72
C ILE A 358 -3.46 -27.45 44.63
N PRO A 359 -4.50 -26.60 44.54
CA PRO A 359 -5.87 -27.04 44.26
C PRO A 359 -5.98 -27.68 42.86
N SER A 360 -6.55 -28.89 42.79
CA SER A 360 -6.62 -29.68 41.56
C SER A 360 -7.43 -29.05 40.41
N MET A 361 -7.06 -29.38 39.16
CA MET A 361 -7.70 -28.93 37.91
C MET A 361 -9.23 -29.14 37.84
N CYS A 362 -9.81 -30.01 38.67
CA CYS A 362 -11.25 -30.29 38.69
C CYS A 362 -12.12 -29.06 38.98
N SER A 363 -11.60 -28.01 39.63
CA SER A 363 -12.37 -26.77 39.85
C SER A 363 -12.55 -25.93 38.59
N PHE A 364 -11.64 -26.02 37.61
CA PHE A 364 -11.75 -25.29 36.33
C PHE A 364 -12.78 -25.94 35.40
N LEU A 365 -12.81 -27.29 35.38
CA LEU A 365 -13.73 -28.08 34.55
C LEU A 365 -15.21 -27.82 34.85
N ARG A 366 -15.58 -27.51 36.10
CA ARG A 366 -16.97 -27.25 36.48
C ARG A 366 -17.53 -25.95 35.88
N THR A 367 -16.70 -24.93 35.71
CA THR A 367 -17.11 -23.67 35.04
C THR A 367 -17.26 -23.87 33.53
N TRP A 368 -16.41 -24.71 32.93
CA TRP A 368 -16.48 -25.04 31.50
C TRP A 368 -17.79 -25.73 31.10
N VAL A 369 -18.31 -26.65 31.92
CA VAL A 369 -19.58 -27.36 31.63
C VAL A 369 -20.78 -26.40 31.51
N GLN A 370 -20.80 -25.28 32.23
CA GLN A 370 -21.87 -24.28 32.06
C GLN A 370 -21.73 -23.47 30.76
N ILE A 371 -20.51 -23.25 30.27
CA ILE A 371 -20.26 -22.59 28.98
C ILE A 371 -20.69 -23.51 27.82
N SER A 372 -20.46 -24.83 27.93
CA SER A 372 -20.96 -25.82 26.96
C SER A 372 -22.49 -25.80 26.80
N LEU A 373 -23.23 -25.45 27.86
CA LEU A 373 -24.69 -25.31 27.81
C LEU A 373 -25.13 -24.11 26.97
N VAL A 374 -24.37 -23.01 27.01
CA VAL A 374 -24.63 -21.79 26.20
C VAL A 374 -24.32 -22.04 24.71
N LEU A 375 -23.21 -22.71 24.39
CA LEU A 375 -22.91 -23.09 22.99
C LEU A 375 -23.96 -24.06 22.42
N SER A 376 -24.54 -24.93 23.27
CA SER A 376 -25.62 -25.84 22.88
C SER A 376 -26.95 -25.12 22.58
N LEU A 377 -27.16 -23.91 23.11
CA LEU A 377 -28.33 -23.10 22.77
C LEU A 377 -28.14 -22.37 21.44
N ALA A 378 -26.97 -21.77 21.22
CA ALA A 378 -26.66 -21.05 19.99
C ALA A 378 -26.70 -21.94 18.73
N THR A 379 -26.20 -23.18 18.83
CA THR A 379 -26.18 -24.14 17.72
C THR A 379 -27.56 -24.69 17.33
N ASN A 380 -28.54 -24.68 18.24
CA ASN A 380 -29.91 -25.14 17.93
C ASN A 380 -30.79 -24.04 17.28
N LEU A 381 -30.50 -22.75 17.51
CA LEU A 381 -31.16 -21.65 16.81
C LEU A 381 -30.77 -21.55 15.32
N ALA A 382 -29.64 -22.16 14.91
CA ALA A 382 -29.19 -22.22 13.53
C ALA A 382 -29.77 -23.41 12.73
N ARG A 383 -30.77 -24.12 13.26
CA ARG A 383 -31.48 -25.23 12.59
C ARG A 383 -32.99 -25.01 12.50
N ALA A 384 -33.37 -23.93 11.83
CA ALA A 384 -34.68 -23.81 11.18
C ALA A 384 -34.53 -24.16 9.68
N SER A 385 -35.56 -24.75 9.09
CA SER A 385 -35.58 -25.20 7.69
C SER A 385 -35.66 -24.03 6.69
N PRO A 386 -35.36 -24.27 5.39
CA PRO A 386 -35.47 -23.24 4.36
C PRO A 386 -36.90 -22.69 4.24
N ILE A 387 -36.99 -21.43 3.82
CA ILE A 387 -38.22 -20.86 3.26
C ILE A 387 -38.03 -20.86 1.74
N ASP A 388 -38.89 -21.59 1.03
CA ASP A 388 -38.94 -21.53 -0.43
C ASP A 388 -39.38 -20.13 -0.87
N VAL A 389 -38.77 -19.62 -1.94
CA VAL A 389 -39.19 -18.40 -2.63
C VAL A 389 -39.39 -18.77 -4.09
N ASP A 390 -40.64 -18.73 -4.54
CA ASP A 390 -41.04 -19.08 -5.89
C ASP A 390 -40.33 -18.23 -6.96
N GLU A 391 -39.98 -18.88 -8.07
CA GLU A 391 -39.70 -18.18 -9.32
C GLU A 391 -40.98 -17.56 -9.90
N ASN A 392 -40.84 -16.63 -10.86
CA ASN A 392 -41.91 -16.01 -11.67
C ASN A 392 -42.67 -14.82 -11.06
N VAL A 393 -42.00 -13.67 -10.92
CA VAL A 393 -42.66 -12.34 -11.03
C VAL A 393 -41.80 -11.39 -11.88
N GLU A 394 -42.29 -11.02 -13.06
CA GLU A 394 -41.77 -9.86 -13.80
C GLU A 394 -42.35 -8.55 -13.22
N PRO A 395 -41.54 -7.52 -12.95
CA PRO A 395 -42.02 -6.15 -12.75
C PRO A 395 -42.05 -5.41 -14.10
N SER A 396 -43.25 -5.01 -14.52
CA SER A 396 -43.49 -4.28 -15.77
C SER A 396 -42.83 -2.89 -15.81
N ILE A 397 -42.41 -2.47 -17.01
CA ILE A 397 -41.95 -1.09 -17.30
C ILE A 397 -42.99 -0.06 -16.88
N GLN A 398 -42.57 0.99 -16.17
CA GLN A 398 -43.23 2.29 -16.16
C GLN A 398 -42.19 3.40 -16.29
N ASP A 399 -42.29 4.18 -17.37
CA ASP A 399 -41.50 5.38 -17.58
C ASP A 399 -41.81 6.44 -16.52
N ASN A 400 -40.77 7.11 -16.02
CA ASN A 400 -40.86 8.42 -15.37
C ASN A 400 -39.69 9.29 -15.84
N ASN A 401 -39.80 9.77 -17.08
CA ASN A 401 -39.00 10.89 -17.55
C ASN A 401 -39.57 12.18 -16.91
N ASP A 402 -38.83 12.80 -16.00
CA ASP A 402 -38.91 14.25 -15.79
C ASP A 402 -37.76 14.75 -14.87
N MET A 403 -36.89 15.58 -15.43
CA MET A 403 -36.15 16.71 -14.81
C MET A 403 -35.26 17.36 -15.90
N PRO A 404 -34.99 18.67 -15.85
CA PRO A 404 -35.07 19.49 -17.06
C PRO A 404 -33.78 19.57 -17.89
N PHE A 405 -33.96 19.50 -19.22
CA PHE A 405 -32.97 19.99 -20.19
C PHE A 405 -32.87 21.52 -20.12
N VAL A 406 -31.65 22.04 -20.03
CA VAL A 406 -31.38 23.47 -20.26
C VAL A 406 -31.31 23.71 -21.76
N ASN A 407 -32.32 24.37 -22.32
CA ASN A 407 -32.29 24.80 -23.72
C ASN A 407 -31.23 25.88 -23.92
N VAL A 408 -30.37 25.68 -24.92
CA VAL A 408 -29.52 26.72 -25.52
C VAL A 408 -29.87 26.76 -27.00
N GLU A 409 -30.39 27.88 -27.48
CA GLU A 409 -30.77 28.03 -28.89
C GLU A 409 -29.54 28.15 -29.80
N PRO A 410 -29.64 27.69 -31.07
CA PRO A 410 -28.50 27.66 -31.98
C PRO A 410 -28.37 28.96 -32.79
N ASP A 411 -27.35 29.77 -32.50
CA ASP A 411 -26.85 30.75 -33.47
C ASP A 411 -25.33 30.71 -33.59
N HIS A 412 -24.86 30.04 -34.65
CA HIS A 412 -24.03 30.64 -35.70
C HIS A 412 -23.67 29.57 -36.74
N THR A 413 -24.02 29.81 -38.01
CA THR A 413 -23.77 28.88 -39.11
C THR A 413 -22.30 28.86 -39.53
N ILE A 414 -21.49 28.06 -38.85
CA ILE A 414 -20.17 27.65 -39.34
C ILE A 414 -20.36 26.50 -40.34
N SER A 415 -19.67 26.60 -41.48
CA SER A 415 -19.73 25.63 -42.58
C SER A 415 -19.55 24.18 -42.11
N LEU A 416 -20.59 23.36 -42.25
CA LEU A 416 -20.49 21.90 -42.15
C LEU A 416 -19.72 21.37 -43.36
N GLY A 417 -18.39 21.40 -43.27
CA GLY A 417 -17.54 20.58 -44.12
C GLY A 417 -17.97 19.11 -44.01
N LYS A 418 -17.88 18.36 -45.11
CA LYS A 418 -18.09 16.91 -45.08
C LYS A 418 -17.28 16.31 -43.93
N GLY A 419 -17.96 15.54 -43.07
CA GLY A 419 -17.25 14.66 -42.13
C GLY A 419 -16.30 13.76 -42.91
N SER A 420 -15.13 13.51 -42.34
CA SER A 420 -14.15 12.59 -42.92
C SER A 420 -14.77 11.20 -43.09
N ASP A 421 -14.60 10.57 -44.26
CA ASP A 421 -15.25 9.29 -44.58
C ASP A 421 -14.65 8.07 -43.84
N CYS A 422 -13.65 8.27 -42.95
CA CYS A 422 -12.94 7.22 -42.21
C CYS A 422 -12.81 7.51 -40.71
N PHE A 423 -12.78 6.45 -39.91
CA PHE A 423 -12.57 6.44 -38.47
C PHE A 423 -11.08 6.39 -38.10
N PRO A 424 -10.62 7.07 -37.04
CA PRO A 424 -11.33 7.97 -36.13
C PRO A 424 -11.04 9.47 -36.43
N ALA A 425 -10.98 9.87 -37.70
CA ALA A 425 -10.69 11.26 -38.05
C ALA A 425 -11.74 12.23 -37.46
N ILE A 426 -11.35 13.49 -37.25
CA ILE A 426 -12.15 14.45 -36.50
C ILE A 426 -13.40 14.80 -37.32
N GLY A 427 -14.56 14.76 -36.66
CA GLY A 427 -15.86 14.89 -37.31
C GLY A 427 -16.45 13.61 -37.92
N PHE A 428 -15.71 12.47 -37.92
CA PHE A 428 -16.29 11.17 -38.23
C PHE A 428 -17.42 10.85 -37.23
N ARG A 429 -18.55 10.34 -37.74
CA ARG A 429 -19.72 9.95 -36.95
C ARG A 429 -19.87 8.43 -36.97
N MET A 430 -19.96 7.83 -35.79
CA MET A 430 -20.20 6.38 -35.67
C MET A 430 -21.57 6.02 -36.26
N PRO A 431 -21.68 4.93 -37.03
CA PRO A 431 -22.98 4.34 -37.36
C PRO A 431 -23.59 3.71 -36.10
N LEU A 432 -24.91 3.51 -36.09
CA LEU A 432 -25.58 2.80 -34.99
C LEU A 432 -25.16 1.31 -34.93
N GLU A 433 -25.00 0.71 -36.10
CA GLU A 433 -24.63 -0.70 -36.29
C GLU A 433 -23.27 -0.80 -37.00
N PRO A 434 -22.41 -1.78 -36.62
CA PRO A 434 -21.09 -1.94 -37.23
C PRO A 434 -21.19 -2.43 -38.69
N PRO A 435 -20.34 -1.94 -39.60
CA PRO A 435 -20.37 -2.35 -41.00
C PRO A 435 -19.88 -3.79 -41.18
N LEU A 436 -20.21 -4.42 -42.31
CA LEU A 436 -19.82 -5.82 -42.58
C LEU A 436 -18.31 -6.01 -42.81
N THR A 437 -17.58 -4.95 -43.18
CA THR A 437 -16.15 -5.02 -43.57
C THR A 437 -15.36 -3.84 -43.02
N LEU A 438 -14.04 -3.99 -42.84
CA LEU A 438 -13.11 -2.91 -42.49
C LEU A 438 -12.65 -2.06 -43.69
N ASN A 439 -13.11 -2.37 -44.90
CA ASN A 439 -12.69 -1.67 -46.13
C ASN A 439 -13.07 -0.19 -46.08
N GLY A 440 -12.07 0.70 -46.06
CA GLY A 440 -12.26 2.15 -45.92
C GLY A 440 -12.63 2.63 -44.51
N TRP A 441 -12.83 1.72 -43.54
CA TRP A 441 -13.19 2.07 -42.17
C TRP A 441 -12.05 2.85 -41.50
N TRP A 442 -10.85 2.29 -41.49
CA TRP A 442 -9.70 2.90 -40.84
C TRP A 442 -9.04 3.97 -41.71
N CYS A 443 -8.79 5.14 -41.13
CA CYS A 443 -7.93 6.16 -41.75
C CYS A 443 -6.47 5.68 -41.87
N SER A 444 -5.75 6.25 -42.84
CA SER A 444 -4.31 6.03 -42.98
C SER A 444 -3.56 6.50 -41.74
N MET A 445 -2.59 5.70 -41.28
CA MET A 445 -1.66 6.06 -40.19
C MET A 445 -0.84 7.33 -40.51
N SER A 446 -0.72 7.71 -41.79
CA SER A 446 -0.13 8.99 -42.22
C SER A 446 -0.97 10.23 -41.87
N SER A 447 -2.16 10.05 -41.31
CA SER A 447 -3.02 11.14 -40.79
C SER A 447 -3.02 11.23 -39.26
N GLU A 448 -2.24 10.39 -38.58
CA GLU A 448 -2.28 10.12 -37.14
C GLU A 448 -1.01 10.64 -36.47
N TYR A 449 -0.69 11.91 -36.74
CA TYR A 449 0.48 12.62 -36.23
C TYR A 449 0.05 13.78 -35.30
N ALA A 450 0.99 14.31 -34.53
CA ALA A 450 0.74 15.27 -33.44
C ALA A 450 -0.24 14.68 -32.40
N PHE A 451 -1.10 15.49 -31.76
CA PHE A 451 -1.97 14.98 -30.70
C PHE A 451 -2.96 13.94 -31.22
N VAL A 452 -2.92 12.74 -30.63
CA VAL A 452 -3.86 11.64 -30.94
C VAL A 452 -4.80 11.27 -29.80
N GLY A 453 -4.52 11.69 -28.56
CA GLY A 453 -5.40 11.45 -27.40
C GLY A 453 -4.64 11.26 -26.09
N PHE A 454 -5.14 10.40 -25.20
CA PHE A 454 -4.59 10.20 -23.84
C PHE A 454 -4.27 8.73 -23.58
N SER A 455 -3.28 8.42 -22.73
CA SER A 455 -3.36 7.16 -21.99
C SER A 455 -4.39 7.29 -20.85
N TYR A 456 -5.06 6.18 -20.52
CA TYR A 456 -6.15 6.12 -19.55
C TYR A 456 -5.96 4.88 -18.67
N GLU A 457 -5.69 5.12 -17.39
CA GLU A 457 -5.43 4.09 -16.38
C GLU A 457 -6.71 3.40 -15.92
N VAL A 458 -6.67 2.07 -15.76
CA VAL A 458 -7.87 1.25 -15.46
C VAL A 458 -7.82 0.34 -14.24
N SER A 459 -6.77 0.33 -13.41
CA SER A 459 -6.71 -0.61 -12.27
C SER A 459 -7.81 -0.36 -11.21
N GLU A 460 -8.36 0.86 -11.14
CA GLU A 460 -9.55 1.21 -10.34
C GLU A 460 -10.89 0.69 -10.92
N CYS A 461 -10.86 -0.10 -12.01
CA CYS A 461 -12.00 -0.86 -12.51
C CYS A 461 -13.26 -0.02 -12.84
N GLN A 462 -13.08 1.13 -13.50
CA GLN A 462 -14.14 2.13 -13.73
C GLN A 462 -15.46 1.56 -14.28
N SER A 463 -16.56 2.25 -13.96
CA SER A 463 -17.88 1.86 -14.47
C SER A 463 -18.01 2.15 -15.97
N LEU A 464 -18.85 1.36 -16.67
CA LEU A 464 -19.18 1.60 -18.09
C LEU A 464 -19.68 3.04 -18.36
N ASN A 465 -20.40 3.64 -17.41
CA ASN A 465 -20.92 5.01 -17.55
C ASN A 465 -19.80 6.06 -17.38
N GLU A 466 -18.80 5.77 -16.56
CA GLU A 466 -17.61 6.59 -16.37
C GLU A 466 -16.69 6.54 -17.59
N LEU A 467 -16.39 5.34 -18.10
CA LEU A 467 -15.64 5.17 -19.34
C LEU A 467 -16.32 5.92 -20.50
N LYS A 468 -17.65 5.83 -20.64
CA LYS A 468 -18.40 6.61 -21.63
C LYS A 468 -18.27 8.12 -21.44
N ARG A 469 -18.43 8.62 -20.20
CA ARG A 469 -18.32 10.05 -19.87
C ARG A 469 -16.95 10.58 -20.29
N ASP A 470 -15.89 9.91 -19.84
CA ASP A 470 -14.52 10.37 -20.04
C ASP A 470 -14.07 10.21 -21.49
N PHE A 471 -14.40 9.09 -22.15
CA PHE A 471 -14.06 8.91 -23.57
C PHE A 471 -14.81 9.90 -24.47
N THR A 472 -16.05 10.27 -24.11
CA THR A 472 -16.80 11.33 -24.81
C THR A 472 -16.17 12.71 -24.59
N ASP A 473 -15.73 13.07 -23.38
CA ASP A 473 -15.00 14.32 -23.14
C ASP A 473 -13.67 14.34 -23.91
N ILE A 474 -12.90 13.25 -23.89
CA ILE A 474 -11.66 13.10 -24.70
C ILE A 474 -11.93 13.36 -26.18
N ARG A 475 -13.00 12.77 -26.73
CA ARG A 475 -13.37 12.91 -28.14
C ARG A 475 -13.89 14.31 -28.49
N GLN A 476 -14.73 14.89 -27.65
CA GLN A 476 -15.46 16.14 -27.97
C GLN A 476 -14.72 17.40 -27.54
N ARG A 477 -14.02 17.39 -26.40
CA ARG A 477 -13.38 18.57 -25.82
C ARG A 477 -11.96 18.80 -26.33
N PHE A 478 -11.18 17.72 -26.43
CA PHE A 478 -9.76 17.79 -26.87
C PHE A 478 -9.55 17.26 -28.29
N HIS A 479 -10.62 16.90 -29.01
CA HIS A 479 -10.58 16.29 -30.34
C HIS A 479 -9.75 15.00 -30.42
N GLY A 480 -9.71 14.24 -29.32
CA GLY A 480 -9.00 12.96 -29.23
C GLY A 480 -9.47 11.96 -30.28
N ARG A 481 -8.54 11.14 -30.75
CA ARG A 481 -8.77 10.07 -31.74
C ARG A 481 -8.68 8.68 -31.10
N TYR A 482 -7.85 8.56 -30.07
CA TYR A 482 -7.55 7.30 -29.39
C TYR A 482 -7.49 7.49 -27.87
N VAL A 483 -7.95 6.50 -27.12
CA VAL A 483 -7.47 6.22 -25.76
C VAL A 483 -6.46 5.08 -25.81
N ARG A 484 -5.38 5.18 -25.04
CA ARG A 484 -4.45 4.08 -24.81
C ARG A 484 -4.66 3.54 -23.40
N ILE A 485 -5.12 2.31 -23.28
CA ILE A 485 -5.39 1.70 -21.97
C ILE A 485 -4.07 1.51 -21.21
N TYR A 486 -4.09 1.68 -19.90
CA TYR A 486 -2.99 1.39 -18.98
C TYR A 486 -3.50 0.66 -17.74
N GLY A 487 -2.60 -0.05 -17.05
CA GLY A 487 -2.94 -0.93 -15.95
C GLY A 487 -3.81 -2.11 -16.40
N ALA A 488 -4.46 -2.77 -15.44
CA ALA A 488 -5.49 -3.76 -15.75
C ALA A 488 -6.52 -3.90 -14.64
N CYS A 489 -7.77 -4.01 -15.03
CA CYS A 489 -8.86 -4.46 -14.18
C CYS A 489 -9.24 -5.90 -14.53
N ASP A 490 -9.03 -6.84 -13.60
CA ASP A 490 -9.37 -8.25 -13.78
C ASP A 490 -10.88 -8.55 -13.58
N ARG A 491 -11.75 -7.52 -13.64
CA ARG A 491 -13.22 -7.67 -13.59
C ARG A 491 -13.71 -8.34 -14.88
N ARG A 492 -14.48 -9.42 -14.74
CA ARG A 492 -15.13 -10.10 -15.88
C ARG A 492 -15.98 -9.09 -16.68
N GLY A 493 -15.76 -9.02 -17.99
CA GLY A 493 -16.44 -8.09 -18.90
C GLY A 493 -15.83 -6.68 -18.97
N PHE A 494 -14.72 -6.39 -18.29
CA PHE A 494 -14.14 -5.04 -18.31
C PHE A 494 -13.64 -4.60 -19.70
N TYR A 495 -13.03 -5.51 -20.47
CA TYR A 495 -12.61 -5.21 -21.84
C TYR A 495 -13.81 -4.95 -22.77
N ASP A 496 -14.95 -5.64 -22.56
CA ASP A 496 -16.20 -5.32 -23.25
C ASP A 496 -16.71 -3.92 -22.87
N ASP A 497 -16.63 -3.53 -21.59
CA ASP A 497 -17.02 -2.19 -21.15
C ASP A 497 -16.16 -1.09 -21.83
N ILE A 498 -14.84 -1.28 -21.94
CA ILE A 498 -13.95 -0.38 -22.70
C ILE A 498 -14.41 -0.28 -24.17
N ILE A 499 -14.58 -1.42 -24.85
CA ILE A 499 -14.92 -1.46 -26.28
C ILE A 499 -16.29 -0.84 -26.55
N ASN A 500 -17.27 -1.11 -25.69
CA ASN A 500 -18.62 -0.56 -25.77
C ASN A 500 -18.66 0.94 -25.47
N ALA A 501 -17.85 1.42 -24.51
CA ALA A 501 -17.69 2.85 -24.25
C ALA A 501 -17.00 3.57 -25.43
N ALA A 502 -15.94 2.99 -25.98
CA ALA A 502 -15.20 3.54 -27.11
C ALA A 502 -16.06 3.67 -28.38
N TRP A 503 -16.86 2.64 -28.69
CA TRP A 503 -17.84 2.69 -29.78
C TRP A 503 -18.86 3.82 -29.60
N GLN A 504 -19.41 4.00 -28.38
CA GLN A 504 -20.42 5.02 -28.11
C GLN A 504 -19.86 6.44 -28.07
N ALA A 505 -18.62 6.63 -27.59
CA ALA A 505 -17.91 7.90 -27.63
C ALA A 505 -17.41 8.26 -29.05
N GLY A 506 -17.21 7.27 -29.92
CA GLY A 506 -16.63 7.45 -31.24
C GLY A 506 -15.12 7.70 -31.21
N ILE A 507 -14.41 6.97 -30.35
CA ILE A 507 -12.97 7.04 -30.17
C ILE A 507 -12.34 5.64 -30.33
N GLY A 508 -11.12 5.56 -30.84
CA GLY A 508 -10.39 4.29 -30.95
C GLY A 508 -9.68 3.92 -29.63
N VAL A 509 -9.17 2.69 -29.58
CA VAL A 509 -8.50 2.10 -28.40
C VAL A 509 -7.16 1.49 -28.81
N HIS A 510 -6.07 1.87 -28.17
CA HIS A 510 -4.87 1.03 -28.08
C HIS A 510 -5.01 0.20 -26.81
N ALA A 511 -5.19 -1.12 -26.95
CA ALA A 511 -5.44 -2.03 -25.83
C ALA A 511 -4.12 -2.58 -25.26
N LEU A 512 -4.04 -2.84 -23.96
CA LEU A 512 -2.81 -3.22 -23.27
C LEU A 512 -2.98 -4.58 -22.54
N ILE A 513 -2.05 -5.51 -22.78
CA ILE A 513 -1.84 -6.71 -21.95
C ILE A 513 -0.88 -6.33 -20.82
N TRP A 514 -1.43 -6.13 -19.63
CA TRP A 514 -0.66 -5.70 -18.47
C TRP A 514 0.14 -6.84 -17.84
N PHE A 515 1.47 -6.77 -17.96
CA PHE A 515 2.39 -7.64 -17.21
C PHE A 515 2.23 -7.42 -15.70
N GLY A 516 2.53 -6.21 -15.23
CA GLY A 516 2.52 -5.86 -13.81
C GLY A 516 3.83 -6.16 -13.10
N PHE A 517 3.96 -5.66 -11.87
CA PHE A 517 5.25 -5.56 -11.16
C PHE A 517 5.52 -6.72 -10.17
N ASP A 518 4.68 -7.75 -10.17
CA ASP A 518 4.81 -8.90 -9.27
C ASP A 518 5.49 -10.12 -9.91
N GLY A 519 5.98 -9.97 -11.15
CA GLY A 519 6.64 -11.04 -11.91
C GLY A 519 5.74 -12.22 -12.28
N SER A 520 4.43 -12.15 -12.02
CA SER A 520 3.52 -13.30 -12.13
C SER A 520 2.89 -13.46 -13.51
N ASN A 521 2.59 -14.70 -13.90
CA ASN A 521 1.98 -15.02 -15.20
C ASN A 521 0.49 -14.61 -15.33
N LYS A 522 -0.05 -13.74 -14.47
CA LYS A 522 -1.43 -13.20 -14.60
C LYS A 522 -1.69 -12.56 -15.96
N TRP A 523 -0.65 -11.99 -16.56
CA TRP A 523 -0.68 -11.39 -17.88
C TRP A 523 -1.08 -12.38 -18.99
N GLU A 524 -0.84 -13.69 -18.81
CA GLU A 524 -1.27 -14.72 -19.75
C GLU A 524 -2.80 -14.87 -19.77
N ALA A 525 -3.42 -14.86 -18.59
CA ALA A 525 -4.88 -14.85 -18.47
C ALA A 525 -5.46 -13.54 -19.05
N ARG A 526 -4.81 -12.40 -18.82
CA ARG A 526 -5.20 -11.11 -19.42
C ARG A 526 -5.08 -11.12 -20.95
N ARG A 527 -3.98 -11.64 -21.49
CA ARG A 527 -3.75 -11.88 -22.93
C ARG A 527 -4.90 -12.68 -23.53
N ASP A 528 -5.23 -13.82 -22.94
CA ASP A 528 -6.18 -14.74 -23.54
C ASP A 528 -7.64 -14.29 -23.37
N VAL A 529 -7.98 -13.64 -22.25
CA VAL A 529 -9.29 -12.97 -22.09
C VAL A 529 -9.41 -11.80 -23.07
N LEU A 530 -8.40 -10.93 -23.19
CA LEU A 530 -8.44 -9.79 -24.11
C LEU A 530 -8.54 -10.27 -25.57
N ILE A 531 -7.69 -11.19 -26.02
CA ILE A 531 -7.78 -11.75 -27.39
C ILE A 531 -9.14 -12.43 -27.62
N SER A 532 -9.68 -13.15 -26.63
CA SER A 532 -11.04 -13.71 -26.74
C SER A 532 -12.10 -12.61 -26.86
N THR A 533 -12.00 -11.51 -26.11
CA THR A 533 -12.92 -10.36 -26.21
C THR A 533 -12.81 -9.64 -27.56
N LEU A 534 -11.60 -9.52 -28.13
CA LEU A 534 -11.40 -8.95 -29.48
C LEU A 534 -12.13 -9.76 -30.56
N HIS A 535 -12.24 -11.08 -30.38
CA HIS A 535 -12.99 -11.98 -31.26
C HIS A 535 -14.50 -11.99 -30.98
N SER A 536 -14.92 -11.99 -29.70
CA SER A 536 -16.34 -12.13 -29.33
C SER A 536 -17.14 -10.83 -29.37
N ASN A 537 -16.50 -9.68 -29.13
CA ASN A 537 -17.22 -8.40 -29.09
C ASN A 537 -17.40 -7.81 -30.51
N ARG A 538 -18.66 -7.62 -30.90
CA ARG A 538 -19.06 -7.18 -32.25
C ARG A 538 -18.44 -5.84 -32.70
N PHE A 539 -18.00 -4.99 -31.78
CA PHE A 539 -17.43 -3.68 -32.07
C PHE A 539 -15.89 -3.68 -32.07
N ALA A 540 -15.23 -4.69 -31.48
CA ALA A 540 -13.80 -4.66 -31.16
C ALA A 540 -12.91 -4.31 -32.36
N LYS A 541 -13.03 -5.05 -33.46
CA LYS A 541 -12.23 -4.84 -34.69
C LYS A 541 -12.41 -3.47 -35.36
N PHE A 542 -13.42 -2.70 -34.96
CA PHE A 542 -13.71 -1.36 -35.47
C PHE A 542 -13.19 -0.24 -34.56
N VAL A 543 -12.93 -0.51 -33.27
CA VAL A 543 -12.42 0.51 -32.32
C VAL A 543 -11.00 0.22 -31.84
N VAL A 544 -10.59 -1.05 -31.74
CA VAL A 544 -9.24 -1.41 -31.30
C VAL A 544 -8.25 -1.26 -32.46
N ARG A 545 -7.35 -0.28 -32.33
CA ARG A 545 -6.37 0.14 -33.33
C ARG A 545 -5.03 -0.59 -33.21
N ALA A 546 -4.70 -1.05 -32.01
CA ALA A 546 -3.48 -1.79 -31.72
C ALA A 546 -3.62 -2.60 -30.43
N LEU A 547 -2.82 -3.66 -30.30
CA LEU A 547 -2.62 -4.43 -29.08
C LEU A 547 -1.17 -4.31 -28.60
N GLN A 548 -0.98 -3.81 -27.40
CA GLN A 548 0.32 -3.65 -26.73
C GLN A 548 0.60 -4.84 -25.82
N PHE A 549 1.74 -5.50 -26.03
CA PHE A 549 2.33 -6.41 -25.05
C PHE A 549 3.17 -5.60 -24.08
N GLY A 550 2.60 -5.33 -22.91
CA GLY A 550 3.27 -4.66 -21.81
C GLY A 550 3.44 -3.15 -21.93
N SER A 551 3.91 -2.61 -20.82
CA SER A 551 4.54 -1.31 -20.71
C SER A 551 5.92 -1.56 -20.11
N GLU A 552 6.96 -1.15 -20.81
CA GLU A 552 8.38 -1.26 -20.43
C GLU A 552 8.92 -2.70 -20.16
N PRO A 553 8.43 -3.79 -20.83
CA PRO A 553 8.86 -5.16 -20.53
C PRO A 553 10.33 -5.49 -20.86
N LEU A 554 11.00 -4.67 -21.68
CA LEU A 554 12.46 -4.76 -21.95
C LEU A 554 13.28 -3.94 -20.95
N PHE A 555 12.64 -3.06 -20.18
CA PHE A 555 13.25 -2.31 -19.09
C PHE A 555 13.25 -3.17 -17.82
N ASP A 556 12.06 -3.68 -17.49
CA ASP A 556 11.72 -4.55 -16.37
C ASP A 556 12.23 -6.00 -16.53
N ASP A 557 12.80 -6.35 -17.68
CA ASP A 557 13.32 -7.68 -18.05
C ASP A 557 12.30 -8.84 -17.87
N VAL A 558 11.00 -8.57 -18.09
CA VAL A 558 9.86 -9.48 -17.77
C VAL A 558 9.89 -10.80 -18.55
N LEU A 559 10.37 -10.77 -19.79
CA LEU A 559 10.51 -11.93 -20.68
C LEU A 559 11.78 -11.79 -21.50
N SER A 560 12.40 -12.90 -21.92
CA SER A 560 13.55 -12.79 -22.81
C SER A 560 13.17 -12.20 -24.18
N LEU A 561 14.17 -11.64 -24.87
CA LEU A 561 14.03 -11.04 -26.19
C LEU A 561 13.46 -11.99 -27.27
N ASN A 562 13.52 -13.30 -27.02
CA ASN A 562 12.95 -14.31 -27.92
C ASN A 562 11.51 -14.66 -27.54
N GLU A 563 11.20 -14.79 -26.25
CA GLU A 563 9.86 -15.09 -25.74
C GLU A 563 8.90 -13.92 -25.98
N LEU A 564 9.29 -12.68 -25.67
CA LEU A 564 8.47 -11.51 -25.95
C LEU A 564 8.21 -11.35 -27.47
N ALA A 565 9.24 -11.58 -28.29
CA ALA A 565 9.11 -11.56 -29.74
C ALA A 565 8.26 -12.72 -30.29
N GLN A 566 8.22 -13.87 -29.61
CA GLN A 566 7.34 -14.98 -29.92
C GLN A 566 5.89 -14.66 -29.56
N GLN A 567 5.62 -14.14 -28.36
CA GLN A 567 4.29 -13.71 -27.94
C GLN A 567 3.67 -12.68 -28.90
N VAL A 568 4.46 -11.71 -29.39
CA VAL A 568 4.03 -10.77 -30.42
C VAL A 568 3.66 -11.48 -31.73
N ARG A 569 4.42 -12.48 -32.18
CA ARG A 569 4.12 -13.25 -33.41
C ARG A 569 2.86 -14.10 -33.27
N GLU A 570 2.72 -14.82 -32.15
CA GLU A 570 1.55 -15.64 -31.83
C GLU A 570 0.27 -14.81 -31.77
N ALA A 571 0.33 -13.61 -31.16
CA ALA A 571 -0.79 -12.68 -31.14
C ALA A 571 -1.15 -12.14 -32.53
N LYS A 572 -0.15 -11.83 -33.37
CA LYS A 572 -0.38 -11.37 -34.75
C LYS A 572 -1.05 -12.44 -35.60
N GLU A 573 -0.69 -13.71 -35.43
CA GLU A 573 -1.36 -14.83 -36.07
C GLU A 573 -2.82 -14.95 -35.58
N ARG A 574 -3.04 -14.91 -34.27
CA ARG A 574 -4.36 -14.96 -33.60
C ARG A 574 -5.28 -13.75 -33.85
N LEU A 575 -4.78 -12.66 -34.44
CA LEU A 575 -5.53 -11.42 -34.71
C LEU A 575 -5.48 -11.01 -36.20
N SER A 576 -4.93 -11.87 -37.05
CA SER A 576 -4.69 -11.59 -38.48
C SER A 576 -5.98 -11.34 -39.27
N ASP A 577 -7.08 -12.01 -38.91
CA ASP A 577 -8.41 -11.85 -39.47
C ASP A 577 -9.12 -10.56 -38.98
N LEU A 578 -8.86 -10.15 -37.74
CA LEU A 578 -9.33 -8.89 -37.17
C LEU A 578 -8.54 -7.68 -37.69
N HIS A 579 -7.38 -7.92 -38.32
CA HIS A 579 -6.46 -6.90 -38.85
C HIS A 579 -5.96 -5.91 -37.78
N ILE A 580 -5.75 -6.38 -36.55
CA ILE A 580 -5.27 -5.55 -35.41
C ILE A 580 -3.74 -5.65 -35.32
N PRO A 581 -2.99 -4.54 -35.51
CA PRO A 581 -1.54 -4.46 -35.29
C PRO A 581 -1.14 -4.84 -33.85
N VAL A 582 -0.01 -5.53 -33.68
CA VAL A 582 0.55 -5.85 -32.36
C VAL A 582 1.89 -5.13 -32.16
N THR A 583 2.11 -4.63 -30.95
CA THR A 583 3.30 -3.85 -30.59
C THR A 583 3.77 -4.11 -29.17
N VAL A 584 4.91 -3.52 -28.79
CA VAL A 584 5.49 -3.48 -27.45
C VAL A 584 5.73 -2.00 -27.14
N SER A 585 5.33 -1.57 -25.94
CA SER A 585 5.37 -0.17 -25.51
C SER A 585 6.59 0.03 -24.60
N ASP A 586 7.68 0.67 -25.07
CA ASP A 586 8.97 0.68 -24.34
C ASP A 586 9.91 1.88 -24.64
N LEU A 587 10.96 2.05 -23.84
CA LEU A 587 11.97 3.11 -23.98
C LEU A 587 13.02 2.78 -25.05
N ALA A 588 13.54 3.82 -25.73
CA ALA A 588 14.73 3.68 -26.58
C ALA A 588 15.94 3.11 -25.82
N TYR A 589 16.06 3.38 -24.51
CA TYR A 589 17.13 2.84 -23.65
C TYR A 589 17.04 1.31 -23.51
N SER A 590 15.84 0.76 -23.32
CA SER A 590 15.63 -0.69 -23.11
C SER A 590 16.02 -1.51 -24.32
N PHE A 591 15.68 -1.02 -25.52
CA PHE A 591 16.16 -1.62 -26.78
C PHE A 591 17.70 -1.53 -26.85
N GLN A 592 18.31 -0.39 -26.51
CA GLN A 592 19.77 -0.20 -26.56
C GLN A 592 20.53 -1.10 -25.57
N LYS A 593 20.09 -1.18 -24.30
CA LYS A 593 20.55 -2.13 -23.26
C LYS A 593 20.60 -3.56 -23.82
N ASN A 594 19.55 -3.94 -24.54
CA ASN A 594 19.35 -5.26 -25.12
C ASN A 594 19.90 -5.42 -26.56
N GLY A 595 21.00 -4.72 -26.91
CA GLY A 595 21.69 -4.87 -28.21
C GLY A 595 20.85 -4.42 -29.42
N GLY A 596 19.90 -3.52 -29.21
CA GLY A 596 18.88 -3.10 -30.17
C GLY A 596 17.63 -4.00 -30.22
N ALA A 597 17.53 -5.02 -29.35
CA ALA A 597 16.43 -5.99 -29.24
C ALA A 597 15.81 -6.40 -30.59
N ARG A 598 16.67 -6.75 -31.56
CA ARG A 598 16.31 -6.90 -32.99
C ARG A 598 15.19 -7.91 -33.25
N SER A 599 15.06 -8.93 -32.41
CA SER A 599 13.97 -9.92 -32.45
C SER A 599 12.59 -9.30 -32.19
N VAL A 600 12.50 -8.33 -31.27
CA VAL A 600 11.26 -7.65 -30.87
C VAL A 600 10.91 -6.53 -31.85
N ILE A 601 11.87 -5.64 -32.17
CA ILE A 601 11.62 -4.50 -33.07
C ILE A 601 11.28 -4.94 -34.51
N SER A 602 11.69 -6.16 -34.92
CA SER A 602 11.27 -6.77 -36.19
C SER A 602 9.87 -7.40 -36.10
N ALA A 603 9.49 -8.00 -34.97
CA ALA A 603 8.21 -8.69 -34.78
C ALA A 603 7.00 -7.75 -34.70
N ILE A 604 7.13 -6.60 -34.03
CA ILE A 604 6.06 -5.60 -33.86
C ILE A 604 5.63 -4.94 -35.19
N ASP A 605 4.38 -4.51 -35.32
CA ASP A 605 3.84 -3.83 -36.52
C ASP A 605 4.06 -2.32 -36.50
N ILE A 606 3.81 -1.71 -35.35
CA ILE A 606 4.02 -0.29 -35.04
C ILE A 606 5.01 -0.16 -33.88
N ILE A 607 5.48 1.05 -33.61
CA ILE A 607 6.42 1.36 -32.52
C ILE A 607 5.71 2.27 -31.53
N ASP A 608 5.44 1.74 -30.35
CA ASP A 608 4.93 2.52 -29.23
C ASP A 608 6.14 2.90 -28.34
N ALA A 609 6.62 4.12 -28.55
CA ALA A 609 7.85 4.66 -28.00
C ALA A 609 7.60 5.48 -26.72
N HIS A 610 8.32 5.15 -25.65
CA HIS A 610 8.29 5.90 -24.40
C HIS A 610 9.36 7.00 -24.36
N MET A 611 8.99 8.15 -23.82
CA MET A 611 9.77 9.40 -23.82
C MET A 611 9.84 9.95 -22.39
N LEU A 612 10.97 9.76 -21.71
CA LEU A 612 11.16 10.08 -20.29
C LEU A 612 12.05 11.32 -20.03
N PRO A 613 11.86 12.48 -20.69
CA PRO A 613 12.85 13.56 -20.67
C PRO A 613 13.04 14.22 -19.29
N PHE A 614 12.06 14.09 -18.37
CA PHE A 614 12.21 14.55 -16.99
C PHE A 614 13.16 13.66 -16.16
N PHE A 615 13.35 12.40 -16.56
CA PHE A 615 14.22 11.41 -15.89
C PHE A 615 15.55 11.21 -16.62
N ALA A 616 15.80 11.98 -17.68
CA ALA A 616 17.13 12.07 -18.27
C ALA A 616 18.13 12.65 -17.25
N GLN A 617 19.35 12.12 -17.25
CA GLN A 617 20.42 12.54 -16.33
C GLN A 617 20.81 14.03 -16.52
N ASP A 618 20.49 14.61 -17.68
CA ASP A 618 20.75 15.98 -18.11
C ASP A 618 19.51 16.90 -18.08
N ALA A 619 18.37 16.43 -17.55
CA ALA A 619 17.10 17.17 -17.47
C ALA A 619 17.20 18.56 -16.77
N SER A 620 16.27 19.47 -17.12
CA SER A 620 16.16 20.83 -16.53
C SER A 620 14.73 21.40 -16.55
N THR A 621 14.32 22.19 -17.55
CA THR A 621 12.93 22.65 -17.67
C THR A 621 12.25 22.00 -18.86
N ALA A 622 10.92 21.95 -18.84
CA ALA A 622 10.14 21.35 -19.92
C ALA A 622 10.44 21.99 -21.28
N ARG A 623 10.64 23.30 -21.32
CA ARG A 623 11.02 24.06 -22.54
C ARG A 623 12.37 23.60 -23.13
N ASN A 624 13.26 23.08 -22.28
CA ASN A 624 14.58 22.58 -22.67
C ASN A 624 14.58 21.06 -22.97
N ALA A 625 13.44 20.38 -22.89
CA ALA A 625 13.35 18.92 -23.04
C ALA A 625 13.53 18.41 -24.48
N TRP A 626 13.47 19.28 -25.49
CA TRP A 626 13.40 18.85 -26.90
C TRP A 626 14.59 18.01 -27.36
N PRO A 627 15.86 18.35 -27.06
CA PRO A 627 17.01 17.52 -27.45
C PRO A 627 16.96 16.10 -26.88
N LEU A 628 16.30 15.91 -25.73
CA LEU A 628 16.14 14.60 -25.08
C LEU A 628 15.08 13.76 -25.82
N VAL A 629 13.91 14.36 -26.06
CA VAL A 629 12.83 13.74 -26.86
C VAL A 629 13.32 13.42 -28.27
N GLN A 630 14.05 14.34 -28.91
CA GLN A 630 14.58 14.15 -30.25
C GLN A 630 15.65 13.06 -30.30
N ARG A 631 16.59 13.00 -29.35
CA ARG A 631 17.61 11.94 -29.27
C ARG A 631 16.98 10.54 -29.23
N ASP A 632 15.98 10.37 -28.37
CA ASP A 632 15.36 9.07 -28.11
C ASP A 632 14.40 8.68 -29.27
N LEU A 633 13.76 9.67 -29.92
CA LEU A 633 12.95 9.48 -31.13
C LEU A 633 13.82 9.21 -32.38
N ASP A 634 14.91 9.96 -32.61
CA ASP A 634 15.84 9.74 -33.73
C ASP A 634 16.43 8.31 -33.67
N TRP A 635 16.61 7.73 -32.47
CA TRP A 635 16.98 6.33 -32.31
C TRP A 635 15.91 5.37 -32.87
N PHE A 636 14.64 5.59 -32.53
CA PHE A 636 13.52 4.80 -33.06
C PHE A 636 13.34 4.99 -34.56
N VAL A 637 13.56 6.19 -35.11
CA VAL A 637 13.50 6.44 -36.56
C VAL A 637 14.60 5.67 -37.30
N GLN A 638 15.81 5.62 -36.76
CA GLN A 638 16.94 4.89 -37.35
C GLN A 638 16.79 3.36 -37.31
N ASN A 639 16.27 2.82 -36.20
CA ASN A 639 16.19 1.37 -35.97
C ASN A 639 14.82 0.77 -36.36
N GLY A 640 13.77 1.58 -36.43
CA GLY A 640 12.38 1.19 -36.57
C GLY A 640 11.91 0.78 -37.96
N GLN A 641 12.81 0.71 -38.94
CA GLN A 641 12.52 0.21 -40.31
C GLN A 641 11.38 0.97 -41.03
N GLY A 642 11.13 2.22 -40.67
CA GLY A 642 10.05 3.04 -41.26
C GLY A 642 8.64 2.68 -40.79
N LYS A 643 8.50 1.91 -39.70
CA LYS A 643 7.20 1.62 -39.06
C LYS A 643 6.59 2.89 -38.46
N LYS A 644 5.27 2.90 -38.29
CA LYS A 644 4.53 4.00 -37.64
C LYS A 644 4.97 4.13 -36.18
N ILE A 645 5.24 5.35 -35.71
CA ILE A 645 5.64 5.63 -34.32
C ILE A 645 4.52 6.40 -33.60
N TYR A 646 4.23 5.99 -32.36
CA TYR A 646 3.47 6.78 -31.38
C TYR A 646 4.31 7.05 -30.14
N LEU A 647 4.29 8.28 -29.63
CA LEU A 647 4.79 8.61 -28.29
C LEU A 647 3.74 8.19 -27.28
N SER A 648 3.90 6.96 -26.79
CA SER A 648 3.01 6.26 -25.88
C SER A 648 3.45 6.54 -24.45
N GLN A 649 2.96 7.66 -23.90
CA GLN A 649 3.40 8.10 -22.58
C GLN A 649 2.85 7.18 -21.48
N GLN A 650 3.73 6.43 -20.79
CA GLN A 650 3.38 5.53 -19.69
C GLN A 650 4.39 5.36 -18.53
N ILE A 651 3.99 4.63 -17.49
CA ILE A 651 4.78 4.34 -16.28
C ILE A 651 5.08 2.84 -16.17
N VAL A 652 6.38 2.54 -16.11
CA VAL A 652 7.05 1.78 -15.05
C VAL A 652 8.30 2.58 -14.64
N LEU A 653 8.02 3.72 -14.00
CA LEU A 653 8.93 4.86 -13.84
C LEU A 653 8.97 5.85 -15.06
N LYS A 654 7.78 6.39 -15.34
CA LYS A 654 7.42 7.83 -15.52
C LYS A 654 7.77 8.53 -16.84
N ASN A 655 6.77 8.59 -17.73
CA ASN A 655 6.73 9.44 -18.94
C ASN A 655 6.24 10.86 -18.65
N GLY A 656 6.41 11.76 -19.64
CA GLY A 656 5.86 13.11 -19.59
C GLY A 656 6.54 14.01 -18.56
N TRP A 657 5.91 15.15 -18.25
CA TRP A 657 6.45 16.13 -17.32
C TRP A 657 5.46 16.41 -16.17
N PRO A 658 5.72 15.94 -14.94
CA PRO A 658 4.75 16.04 -13.85
C PRO A 658 4.56 17.47 -13.33
N SER A 659 3.37 17.73 -12.79
CA SER A 659 3.09 18.90 -11.96
C SER A 659 3.47 18.77 -10.48
N LYS A 660 3.77 17.55 -10.01
CA LYS A 660 4.17 17.25 -8.63
C LYS A 660 5.10 16.03 -8.58
N THR A 661 6.02 16.01 -7.64
CA THR A 661 6.76 14.80 -7.25
C THR A 661 6.25 14.23 -5.93
N TYR A 662 6.43 12.93 -5.75
CA TYR A 662 6.22 12.17 -4.51
C TYR A 662 7.34 11.11 -4.40
N PRO A 663 7.55 10.44 -3.24
CA PRO A 663 8.65 9.49 -3.08
C PRO A 663 8.61 8.34 -4.08
N GLY A 664 9.74 8.07 -4.73
CA GLY A 664 9.87 7.15 -5.86
C GLY A 664 9.69 7.83 -7.23
N VAL A 665 9.05 9.00 -7.30
CA VAL A 665 8.85 9.75 -8.56
C VAL A 665 9.72 11.00 -8.74
N GLU A 666 10.75 11.16 -7.92
CA GLU A 666 11.77 12.20 -8.08
C GLU A 666 12.51 12.10 -9.44
N PRO A 667 13.00 13.23 -9.98
CA PRO A 667 13.87 13.25 -11.14
C PRO A 667 15.29 12.77 -10.83
N ASN A 668 15.97 12.25 -11.85
CA ASN A 668 17.39 11.90 -11.77
C ASN A 668 18.31 13.14 -11.75
N ASN A 669 17.83 14.31 -12.19
CA ASN A 669 18.55 15.58 -12.12
C ASN A 669 17.78 16.58 -11.24
N ASN A 670 18.41 17.15 -10.22
CA ASN A 670 17.78 18.11 -9.30
C ASN A 670 17.34 19.43 -9.94
N ARG A 671 17.76 19.72 -11.18
CA ARG A 671 17.28 20.87 -11.96
C ARG A 671 15.94 20.60 -12.65
N ALA A 672 15.43 19.37 -12.64
CA ALA A 672 14.14 19.00 -13.25
C ALA A 672 12.96 19.48 -12.40
N VAL A 673 12.26 20.52 -12.84
CA VAL A 673 11.23 21.20 -12.05
C VAL A 673 9.83 20.62 -12.32
N ALA A 674 9.29 19.82 -11.38
CA ALA A 674 7.90 19.40 -11.42
C ALA A 674 6.96 20.52 -10.92
N ASN A 675 6.22 21.13 -11.84
CA ASN A 675 5.12 22.05 -11.52
C ASN A 675 4.15 22.18 -12.71
N VAL A 676 2.94 22.67 -12.44
CA VAL A 676 1.86 22.83 -13.44
C VAL A 676 2.29 23.62 -14.68
N GLN A 677 3.18 24.61 -14.51
CA GLN A 677 3.70 25.40 -15.63
C GLN A 677 4.61 24.56 -16.54
N ASN A 678 5.46 23.69 -15.99
CA ASN A 678 6.34 22.86 -16.81
C ASN A 678 5.56 21.71 -17.48
N GLU A 679 4.55 21.12 -16.83
CA GLU A 679 3.64 20.16 -17.47
C GLU A 679 2.98 20.78 -18.71
N HIS A 680 2.41 21.98 -18.56
CA HIS A 680 1.85 22.75 -19.67
C HIS A 680 2.91 23.11 -20.74
N ASP A 681 4.10 23.56 -20.34
CA ASP A 681 5.19 23.90 -21.26
C ASP A 681 5.67 22.68 -22.07
N TYR A 682 5.61 21.46 -21.51
CA TYR A 682 6.01 20.24 -22.21
C TYR A 682 5.08 19.90 -23.37
N TYR A 683 3.76 20.01 -23.17
CA TYR A 683 2.81 19.81 -24.27
C TYR A 683 2.91 20.92 -25.33
N ASN A 684 3.12 22.18 -24.91
CA ASN A 684 3.42 23.27 -25.85
C ASN A 684 4.70 23.03 -26.66
N LEU A 685 5.71 22.35 -26.09
CA LEU A 685 6.93 21.97 -26.80
C LEU A 685 6.66 20.96 -27.92
N LEU A 686 5.81 19.95 -27.67
CA LEU A 686 5.42 18.98 -28.70
C LEU A 686 4.63 19.66 -29.83
N ASP A 687 3.73 20.58 -29.50
CA ASP A 687 2.96 21.36 -30.49
C ASP A 687 3.80 22.37 -31.28
N ALA A 688 4.88 22.91 -30.70
CA ALA A 688 5.87 23.72 -31.42
C ALA A 688 6.63 22.89 -32.47
N HIS A 689 6.95 21.63 -32.15
CA HIS A 689 7.69 20.71 -33.03
C HIS A 689 6.79 19.83 -33.92
N CYS A 690 5.48 20.11 -33.95
CA CYS A 690 4.47 19.43 -34.77
C CYS A 690 4.94 19.18 -36.22
N ARG A 691 5.59 20.16 -36.87
CA ARG A 691 6.12 19.99 -38.24
C ARG A 691 7.16 18.87 -38.35
N TYR A 692 8.17 18.87 -37.48
CA TYR A 692 9.17 17.80 -37.45
C TYR A 692 8.50 16.45 -37.19
N LEU A 693 7.58 16.38 -36.21
CA LEU A 693 6.84 15.14 -35.91
C LEU A 693 6.03 14.64 -37.13
N LYS A 694 5.49 15.53 -37.96
CA LYS A 694 4.77 15.18 -39.21
C LYS A 694 5.71 14.71 -40.34
N GLU A 695 6.94 15.19 -40.37
CA GLU A 695 7.94 14.91 -41.42
C GLU A 695 8.73 13.59 -41.19
N VAL A 696 8.64 13.01 -39.99
CA VAL A 696 9.23 11.71 -39.64
C VAL A 696 8.66 10.57 -40.50
N ALA A 697 9.54 9.64 -40.91
CA ALA A 697 9.19 8.45 -41.68
C ALA A 697 8.17 7.53 -40.96
N GLY A 698 7.44 6.72 -41.72
CA GLY A 698 6.33 5.91 -41.18
C GLY A 698 4.99 6.65 -41.04
N GLY A 699 4.87 7.83 -41.65
CA GLY A 699 3.63 8.62 -41.64
C GLY A 699 3.53 9.59 -40.45
N GLY A 700 4.65 10.14 -40.02
CA GLY A 700 4.76 11.04 -38.88
C GLY A 700 4.53 10.35 -37.53
N VAL A 701 4.78 11.10 -36.46
CA VAL A 701 4.68 10.66 -35.07
C VAL A 701 3.40 11.20 -34.45
N GLY A 702 2.54 10.32 -33.95
CA GLY A 702 1.43 10.71 -33.06
C GLY A 702 1.90 10.72 -31.60
N TRP A 703 1.29 11.54 -30.74
CA TRP A 703 1.60 11.54 -29.31
C TRP A 703 0.34 11.53 -28.44
N PHE A 704 0.39 10.74 -27.38
CA PHE A 704 -0.62 10.70 -26.33
C PHE A 704 -0.22 11.65 -25.19
N ALA A 705 -1.16 12.40 -24.62
CA ALA A 705 -0.99 12.99 -23.29
C ALA A 705 -0.96 11.87 -22.25
N HIS A 706 -0.19 12.02 -21.16
CA HIS A 706 0.16 10.88 -20.32
C HIS A 706 -1.06 10.33 -19.57
N LEU A 707 -1.84 11.16 -18.89
CA LEU A 707 -3.08 10.73 -18.23
C LEU A 707 -4.20 11.75 -18.43
N TYR A 708 -5.43 11.28 -18.29
CA TYR A 708 -6.62 12.12 -18.38
C TYR A 708 -6.84 12.91 -17.07
N SER A 709 -6.68 12.28 -15.90
CA SER A 709 -6.88 12.93 -14.59
C SER A 709 -5.85 12.56 -13.52
N ASP A 710 -5.45 13.52 -12.69
CA ASP A 710 -4.68 13.34 -11.45
C ASP A 710 -5.37 12.38 -10.44
N SER A 711 -6.66 12.08 -10.63
CA SER A 711 -7.39 11.05 -9.87
C SER A 711 -7.05 9.62 -10.30
N GLN A 712 -6.50 9.45 -11.51
CA GLN A 712 -5.95 8.18 -11.99
C GLN A 712 -4.53 7.99 -11.47
N GLU A 713 -3.67 9.00 -11.60
CA GLU A 713 -2.41 9.05 -10.85
C GLU A 713 -1.97 10.50 -10.56
N PRO A 714 -1.48 10.81 -9.34
CA PRO A 714 -1.24 12.19 -8.92
C PRO A 714 -0.14 12.92 -9.71
N GLY A 715 -0.52 14.02 -10.35
CA GLY A 715 0.40 15.03 -10.90
C GLY A 715 0.60 14.95 -12.42
N TYR A 716 0.09 13.91 -13.08
CA TYR A 716 0.31 13.62 -14.51
C TYR A 716 -0.94 13.74 -15.41
N GLY A 717 -2.13 13.91 -14.82
CA GLY A 717 -3.37 13.94 -15.59
C GLY A 717 -3.92 15.34 -15.79
N ILE A 718 -4.27 15.70 -17.03
CA ILE A 718 -4.61 17.09 -17.42
C ILE A 718 -5.73 17.71 -16.56
N TYR A 719 -6.71 16.91 -16.11
CA TYR A 719 -7.63 17.29 -15.03
C TYR A 719 -7.01 17.05 -13.64
N GLY A 720 -7.02 18.06 -12.77
CA GLY A 720 -6.68 17.91 -11.36
C GLY A 720 -7.68 17.02 -10.60
N THR A 721 -7.32 16.66 -9.36
CA THR A 721 -8.09 15.72 -8.52
C THR A 721 -9.53 16.16 -8.16
N ARG A 722 -9.97 17.36 -8.56
CA ARG A 722 -11.35 17.86 -8.36
C ARG A 722 -12.17 17.89 -9.66
N GLY A 723 -11.62 17.39 -10.77
CA GLY A 723 -12.24 17.47 -12.09
C GLY A 723 -12.06 18.82 -12.81
N ASP A 724 -11.24 19.72 -12.28
CA ASP A 724 -10.89 21.00 -12.93
C ASP A 724 -9.60 20.88 -13.77
N LEU A 725 -9.54 21.54 -14.92
CA LEU A 725 -8.34 21.57 -15.76
C LEU A 725 -7.19 22.28 -15.03
N LYS A 726 -6.01 21.65 -14.97
CA LYS A 726 -4.81 22.26 -14.36
C LYS A 726 -4.31 23.48 -15.15
N PHE A 727 -4.54 23.48 -16.46
CA PHE A 727 -4.23 24.57 -17.39
C PHE A 727 -5.12 24.48 -18.64
N PRO A 728 -5.25 25.54 -19.45
CA PRO A 728 -5.94 25.48 -20.74
C PRO A 728 -5.22 24.50 -21.69
N PHE A 729 -5.83 23.35 -21.95
CA PHE A 729 -5.28 22.32 -22.85
C PHE A 729 -6.09 22.25 -24.13
N ASN A 730 -5.50 22.71 -25.24
CA ASN A 730 -6.07 22.67 -26.59
C ASN A 730 -4.98 22.27 -27.60
N PRO A 731 -4.55 20.99 -27.57
CA PRO A 731 -3.35 20.54 -28.28
C PRO A 731 -3.58 20.42 -29.79
N ARG A 732 -2.51 20.47 -30.59
CA ARG A 732 -2.62 20.41 -32.06
C ARG A 732 -2.84 18.98 -32.54
N THR A 733 -4.03 18.72 -33.06
CA THR A 733 -4.35 17.51 -33.84
C THR A 733 -3.92 17.58 -35.31
N ALA A 734 -3.26 18.67 -35.72
CA ALA A 734 -2.75 18.89 -37.07
C ALA A 734 -1.63 19.96 -37.15
N CYS A 735 -0.74 19.77 -38.13
CA CYS A 735 0.36 20.63 -38.53
C CYS A 735 0.22 20.97 -40.02
#